data_AF-A0A970CBG6-F1
#
_entry.id   AF-A0A970CBG6-F1
#
_cell.length_a   1.000
_cell.length_b   1.000
_cell.length_c   1.000
_cell.angle_alpha   90.00
_cell.angle_beta   90.00
_cell.angle_gamma   90.00
#
_symmetry.space_group_name_H-M   'P 1'
#
loop_
_entity.id
_entity.type
_entity.pdbx_description
1 polymer ?
#
loop_
_entity_poly.entity_id
_entity_poly.type
_entity_poly.pdbx_seq_one_letter_code
_entity_poly.pdbx_strand_id
1 'polypeptide(L)'
;MKTPRPLRRQLIFLLLLTVLIGINVFFIARLARRPTFEPVAITDDDLRHEEELATARLEKLTPSDAAELVTAAEPEINVKAELVFAGLAEPAVIRPLLAALQAEGYDAVFFVCGSDLEAYPESLRLIHQSGFAVGIRKDPAAGPFSSLTGEEIIHQLTEVGLFANDTFGVWPTSLLLDGESMPEMLPLYARACGLTRVYLPGACWPGTDATDEASVAAGLRAIRRRTLLCVDLTAVQSGSGTPDLTPLISTLEGTDLQKQANALCEKNAGATASPIGRVYTTERSVAFTFYGLGNRREVEHVLEALASLSGKAVFFLTPKDLETYGQEIRSILSAGQDLGIALIAETYDATQDAVETILAMRETLAEVYGYKRPMPLRQAYGSESGVLEEAASATGMTLVAELFSPVRAAHIRETDARVVMDELFVTEHKSTLQRGEIVHFQMNLYQKSDALLGDLVLDIATEQCAYSLGSLMDILTNQEYVYPYPLPDEQIIPSIRDIIYPGQLRSDLMTVAKDHYIGNPYYNIQSKMPGFTAKEIHALNKSGTIPNDQNYIFLTFDDWGTDSNITKLLDVLKKHRATATFFIRTNNVHYNPNLLRAIALDGHTIGSHTDMHLPLSNVMEYENSVAEPLTTEQVSALKRDLVVSWDTLEHIVGDVLIDGRTALVPLFRPPTLAVSKVGIEAVFDCGFTYVISGSLTTQDYSATSAEALYQTLLHNTKNGAVFVMHMSDTSRFTAEAVDLYLTKLESLSGTRYQARGLNVILD
;
A
#
# COMPACT_ATOMS: atom_id res chain seq x y z
N MET A 1 -74.16 -8.39 20.68
CA MET A 1 -72.96 -8.24 19.84
C MET A 1 -72.07 -9.45 20.06
N LYS A 2 -71.83 -10.20 18.98
CA LYS A 2 -71.13 -11.50 18.99
C LYS A 2 -69.63 -11.24 19.11
N THR A 3 -69.04 -11.57 20.25
CA THR A 3 -67.59 -11.70 20.40
C THR A 3 -67.07 -12.66 19.34
N PRO A 4 -66.02 -12.31 18.57
CA PRO A 4 -65.59 -13.11 17.45
C PRO A 4 -65.02 -14.44 17.98
N ARG A 5 -65.46 -15.55 17.37
CA ARG A 5 -65.05 -16.92 17.68
C ARG A 5 -63.54 -17.25 17.55
N PRO A 6 -62.61 -16.45 16.97
CA PRO A 6 -61.19 -16.81 16.93
C PRO A 6 -60.45 -16.50 18.24
N LEU A 7 -60.80 -15.45 18.99
CA LEU A 7 -60.07 -15.07 20.21
C LEU A 7 -60.22 -16.12 21.33
N ARG A 8 -61.40 -16.73 21.46
CA ARG A 8 -61.65 -17.76 22.48
C ARG A 8 -60.87 -19.05 22.18
N ARG A 9 -60.66 -19.38 20.90
CA ARG A 9 -59.81 -20.52 20.50
C ARG A 9 -58.33 -20.23 20.70
N GLN A 10 -57.87 -19.01 20.40
CA GLN A 10 -56.48 -18.61 20.64
C GLN A 10 -56.14 -18.53 22.13
N LEU A 11 -57.05 -18.03 22.98
CA LEU A 11 -56.83 -18.03 24.43
C LEU A 11 -56.82 -19.45 25.02
N ILE A 12 -57.71 -20.33 24.55
CA ILE A 12 -57.72 -21.75 24.97
C ILE A 12 -56.46 -22.46 24.48
N PHE A 13 -55.98 -22.16 23.28
CA PHE A 13 -54.75 -22.72 22.73
C PHE A 13 -53.52 -22.23 23.50
N LEU A 14 -53.47 -20.93 23.85
CA LEU A 14 -52.40 -20.37 24.67
C LEU A 14 -52.41 -20.95 26.08
N LEU A 15 -53.59 -21.12 26.68
CA LEU A 15 -53.75 -21.73 28.01
C LEU A 15 -53.34 -23.21 28.00
N LEU A 16 -53.75 -23.96 26.96
CA LEU A 16 -53.33 -25.35 26.76
C LEU A 16 -51.83 -25.44 26.50
N LEU A 17 -51.23 -24.50 25.77
CA LEU A 17 -49.79 -24.44 25.52
C LEU A 17 -49.01 -24.11 26.79
N THR A 18 -49.48 -23.17 27.62
CA THR A 18 -48.86 -22.90 28.94
C THR A 18 -49.03 -24.05 29.91
N VAL A 19 -50.14 -24.80 29.84
CA VAL A 19 -50.32 -26.03 30.62
C VAL A 19 -49.44 -27.15 30.07
N LEU A 20 -49.24 -27.26 28.75
CA LEU A 20 -48.35 -28.24 28.13
C LEU A 20 -46.88 -27.94 28.43
N ILE A 21 -46.48 -26.67 28.38
CA ILE A 21 -45.15 -26.19 28.78
C ILE A 21 -44.98 -26.37 30.28
N GLY A 22 -45.99 -26.06 31.10
CA GLY A 22 -45.97 -26.29 32.54
C GLY A 22 -45.89 -27.78 32.91
N ILE A 23 -46.57 -28.66 32.17
CA ILE A 23 -46.50 -30.12 32.33
C ILE A 23 -45.14 -30.63 31.82
N ASN A 24 -44.59 -30.10 30.72
CA ASN A 24 -43.24 -30.45 30.26
C ASN A 24 -42.16 -29.94 31.21
N VAL A 25 -42.27 -28.73 31.76
CA VAL A 25 -41.34 -28.20 32.77
C VAL A 25 -41.51 -28.96 34.09
N PHE A 26 -42.72 -29.35 34.48
CA PHE A 26 -42.96 -30.19 35.65
C PHE A 26 -42.50 -31.64 35.45
N PHE A 27 -42.61 -32.20 34.24
CA PHE A 27 -42.06 -33.51 33.90
C PHE A 27 -40.55 -33.48 33.73
N ILE A 28 -39.96 -32.42 33.16
CA ILE A 28 -38.51 -32.18 33.11
C ILE A 28 -37.99 -31.98 34.53
N ALA A 29 -38.69 -31.25 35.40
CA ALA A 29 -38.32 -31.09 36.81
C ALA A 29 -38.52 -32.37 37.65
N ARG A 30 -39.49 -33.23 37.28
CA ARG A 30 -39.75 -34.53 37.94
C ARG A 30 -38.86 -35.65 37.40
N LEU A 31 -38.40 -35.56 36.15
CA LEU A 31 -37.30 -36.33 35.55
C LEU A 31 -35.93 -35.79 35.99
N ALA A 32 -35.86 -34.53 36.45
CA ALA A 32 -34.69 -33.94 37.10
C ALA A 32 -34.62 -34.25 38.61
N ARG A 33 -35.56 -35.01 39.17
CA ARG A 33 -35.24 -35.86 40.34
C ARG A 33 -34.48 -37.08 39.83
N ARG A 34 -33.24 -36.83 39.44
CA ARG A 34 -32.26 -37.88 39.18
C ARG A 34 -31.90 -38.54 40.52
N PRO A 35 -31.62 -39.85 40.54
CA PRO A 35 -31.22 -40.53 41.75
C PRO A 35 -30.07 -39.76 42.40
N THR A 36 -30.07 -39.70 43.73
CA THR A 36 -28.85 -39.42 44.48
C THR A 36 -27.78 -40.38 43.95
N PHE A 37 -26.75 -39.81 43.33
CA PHE A 37 -25.58 -40.53 42.86
C PHE A 37 -24.88 -41.10 44.09
N GLU A 38 -25.02 -42.40 44.32
CA GLU A 38 -24.05 -43.16 45.10
C GLU A 38 -23.00 -43.64 44.08
N PRO A 39 -21.73 -43.23 44.20
CA PRO A 39 -20.69 -43.76 43.31
C PRO A 39 -20.63 -45.28 43.49
N VAL A 40 -20.60 -46.02 42.38
CA VAL A 40 -20.23 -47.43 42.43
C VAL A 40 -18.72 -47.41 42.64
N ALA A 41 -18.25 -47.86 43.80
CA ALA A 41 -16.82 -47.95 44.05
C ALA A 41 -16.20 -48.86 42.98
N ILE A 42 -15.34 -48.31 42.13
CA ILE A 42 -14.54 -49.08 41.18
C ILE A 42 -13.78 -50.13 41.98
N THR A 43 -13.99 -51.41 41.65
CA THR A 43 -13.30 -52.49 42.34
C THR A 43 -11.94 -52.74 41.69
N ASP A 44 -10.98 -53.26 42.46
CA ASP A 44 -9.68 -53.69 41.93
C ASP A 44 -9.81 -54.72 40.79
N ASP A 45 -10.94 -55.43 40.71
CA ASP A 45 -11.22 -56.38 39.63
C ASP A 45 -11.71 -55.69 38.35
N ASP A 46 -12.42 -54.56 38.45
CA ASP A 46 -12.84 -53.75 37.29
C ASP A 46 -11.62 -53.10 36.60
N LEU A 47 -10.71 -52.57 37.41
CA LEU A 47 -9.45 -51.96 36.93
C LEU A 47 -8.57 -52.99 36.22
N ARG A 48 -8.35 -54.15 36.87
CA ARG A 48 -7.56 -55.24 36.29
C ARG A 48 -8.17 -55.75 34.98
N HIS A 49 -9.50 -55.81 34.89
CA HIS A 49 -10.17 -56.23 33.66
C HIS A 49 -9.92 -55.26 32.49
N GLU A 50 -10.03 -53.95 32.71
CA GLU A 50 -9.76 -52.98 31.64
C GLU A 50 -8.27 -52.90 31.27
N GLU A 51 -7.36 -53.12 32.21
CA GLU A 51 -5.92 -53.23 31.90
C GLU A 51 -5.59 -54.43 31.00
N GLU A 52 -6.21 -55.60 31.28
CA GLU A 52 -6.10 -56.77 30.43
C GLU A 52 -6.64 -56.48 29.01
N LEU A 53 -7.76 -55.76 28.93
CA LEU A 53 -8.33 -55.34 27.64
C LEU A 53 -7.42 -54.34 26.91
N ALA A 54 -6.86 -53.35 27.60
CA ALA A 54 -5.92 -52.39 27.03
C ALA A 54 -4.65 -53.11 26.52
N THR A 55 -4.10 -54.03 27.30
CA THR A 55 -2.93 -54.83 26.90
C THR A 55 -3.24 -55.69 25.67
N ALA A 56 -4.41 -56.35 25.63
CA ALA A 56 -4.84 -57.14 24.48
C ALA A 56 -5.16 -56.29 23.23
N ARG A 57 -5.56 -55.01 23.41
CA ARG A 57 -5.69 -54.03 22.32
C ARG A 57 -4.30 -53.66 21.80
N LEU A 58 -3.35 -53.35 22.69
CA LEU A 58 -1.99 -52.94 22.35
C LEU A 58 -1.28 -53.95 21.46
N GLU A 59 -1.41 -55.25 21.73
CA GLU A 59 -0.80 -56.33 20.90
C GLU A 59 -1.28 -56.32 19.43
N LYS A 60 -2.42 -55.70 19.16
CA LYS A 60 -3.02 -55.62 17.82
C LYS A 60 -2.77 -54.29 17.13
N LEU A 61 -2.28 -53.29 17.85
CA LEU A 61 -2.04 -51.95 17.30
C LEU A 61 -0.72 -51.91 16.53
N THR A 62 -0.73 -51.13 15.46
CA THR A 62 0.45 -50.77 14.68
C THR A 62 0.74 -49.29 14.82
N PRO A 63 1.94 -48.80 14.44
CA PRO A 63 2.24 -47.36 14.49
C PRO A 63 1.22 -46.47 13.75
N SER A 64 0.53 -46.97 12.72
CA SER A 64 -0.53 -46.22 12.03
C SER A 64 -1.82 -46.09 12.82
N ASP A 65 -2.00 -46.89 13.87
CA ASP A 65 -3.18 -46.83 14.76
C ASP A 65 -2.95 -45.89 15.95
N ALA A 66 -1.74 -45.36 16.13
CA ALA A 66 -1.36 -44.50 17.24
C ALA A 66 -2.32 -43.31 17.41
N ALA A 67 -2.50 -42.88 18.67
CA ALA A 67 -3.26 -41.67 18.96
C ALA A 67 -2.64 -40.46 18.24
N GLU A 68 -3.52 -39.59 17.71
CA GLU A 68 -3.12 -38.39 16.97
C GLU A 68 -2.40 -37.41 17.90
N LEU A 69 -1.26 -36.88 17.45
CA LEU A 69 -0.53 -35.86 18.18
C LEU A 69 -1.07 -34.47 17.84
N VAL A 70 -1.68 -33.82 18.81
CA VAL A 70 -2.21 -32.45 18.70
C VAL A 70 -1.14 -31.50 19.24
N THR A 71 -0.42 -30.83 18.33
CA THR A 71 0.72 -29.96 18.66
C THR A 71 0.46 -28.48 18.36
N ALA A 72 -0.65 -28.17 17.71
CA ALA A 72 -1.11 -26.84 17.38
C ALA A 72 -2.63 -26.80 17.48
N ALA A 73 -3.18 -25.62 17.73
CA ALA A 73 -4.61 -25.39 17.70
C ALA A 73 -5.18 -25.64 16.29
N GLU A 74 -6.49 -25.90 16.25
CA GLU A 74 -7.23 -26.06 14.99
C GLU A 74 -7.02 -24.85 14.06
N PRO A 75 -6.98 -25.03 12.73
CA PRO A 75 -6.74 -23.94 11.78
C PRO A 75 -7.75 -22.80 11.85
N GLU A 76 -8.97 -23.09 12.29
CA GLU A 76 -10.15 -22.22 12.27
C GLU A 76 -10.25 -21.30 13.51
N ILE A 77 -9.23 -21.30 14.39
CA ILE A 77 -9.26 -20.48 15.60
C ILE A 77 -8.94 -18.99 15.31
N ASN A 78 -9.88 -18.12 15.68
CA ASN A 78 -9.75 -16.67 15.47
C ASN A 78 -8.85 -15.97 16.50
N VAL A 79 -8.62 -16.60 17.65
CA VAL A 79 -7.67 -16.14 18.68
C VAL A 79 -6.28 -16.75 18.50
N LYS A 80 -5.30 -16.17 19.18
CA LYS A 80 -3.91 -16.60 19.06
C LYS A 80 -3.64 -18.02 19.59
N ALA A 81 -4.44 -18.49 20.54
CA ALA A 81 -4.23 -19.78 21.18
C ALA A 81 -5.53 -20.46 21.59
N GLU A 82 -5.53 -21.79 21.52
CA GLU A 82 -6.57 -22.64 22.10
C GLU A 82 -6.19 -22.97 23.54
N LEU A 83 -7.18 -22.94 24.44
CA LEU A 83 -6.97 -23.17 25.86
C LEU A 83 -7.19 -24.64 26.22
N VAL A 84 -6.18 -25.24 26.85
CA VAL A 84 -6.31 -26.52 27.55
C VAL A 84 -6.02 -26.32 29.01
N PHE A 85 -6.80 -26.92 29.90
CA PHE A 85 -6.64 -26.77 31.34
C PHE A 85 -6.04 -28.04 31.93
N ALA A 86 -5.02 -27.86 32.76
CA ALA A 86 -4.28 -28.90 33.44
C ALA A 86 -4.72 -28.93 34.91
N GLY A 87 -5.33 -30.04 35.34
CA GLY A 87 -5.82 -30.23 36.71
C GLY A 87 -7.19 -29.61 36.97
N LEU A 88 -7.62 -29.64 38.24
CA LEU A 88 -8.86 -29.02 38.71
C LEU A 88 -8.64 -28.00 39.84
N ALA A 89 -9.70 -27.28 40.16
CA ALA A 89 -9.73 -26.37 41.29
C ALA A 89 -11.06 -26.39 42.05
N GLU A 90 -11.12 -25.77 43.23
CA GLU A 90 -12.34 -25.59 44.03
C GLU A 90 -13.49 -24.95 43.21
N PRO A 91 -14.77 -25.25 43.50
CA PRO A 91 -15.91 -24.69 42.76
C PRO A 91 -15.96 -23.16 42.72
N ALA A 92 -15.38 -22.48 43.71
CA ALA A 92 -15.26 -21.03 43.75
C ALA A 92 -14.36 -20.46 42.63
N VAL A 93 -13.38 -21.24 42.14
CA VAL A 93 -12.51 -20.88 41.01
C VAL A 93 -13.14 -21.30 39.68
N ILE A 94 -13.72 -22.51 39.66
CA ILE A 94 -14.22 -23.12 38.42
C ILE A 94 -15.49 -22.41 37.91
N ARG A 95 -16.42 -21.99 38.76
CA ARG A 95 -17.66 -21.34 38.30
C ARG A 95 -17.41 -20.05 37.51
N PRO A 96 -16.61 -19.09 38.00
CA PRO A 96 -16.31 -17.88 37.23
C PRO A 96 -15.56 -18.17 35.93
N LEU A 97 -14.62 -19.13 35.94
CA LEU A 97 -13.87 -19.54 34.74
C LEU A 97 -14.81 -20.06 33.64
N LEU A 98 -15.68 -21.01 33.98
CA LEU A 98 -16.63 -21.57 33.02
C LEU A 98 -17.58 -20.50 32.48
N ALA A 99 -18.04 -19.58 33.33
CA ALA A 99 -18.88 -18.46 32.90
C ALA A 99 -18.14 -17.52 31.94
N ALA A 100 -16.85 -17.24 32.17
CA ALA A 100 -16.04 -16.40 31.31
C ALA A 100 -15.77 -17.07 29.95
N LEU A 101 -15.41 -18.35 29.94
CA LEU A 101 -15.22 -19.12 28.70
C LEU A 101 -16.51 -19.17 27.87
N GLN A 102 -17.67 -19.41 28.51
CA GLN A 102 -18.97 -19.43 27.83
C GLN A 102 -19.41 -18.06 27.32
N ALA A 103 -19.16 -16.99 28.08
CA ALA A 103 -19.50 -15.62 27.67
C ALA A 103 -18.77 -15.23 26.39
N GLU A 104 -17.52 -15.66 26.25
CA GLU A 104 -16.68 -15.40 25.08
C GLU A 104 -16.77 -16.48 23.99
N GLY A 105 -17.54 -17.55 24.21
CA GLY A 105 -17.72 -18.63 23.25
C GLY A 105 -16.47 -19.49 23.01
N TYR A 106 -15.57 -19.59 23.98
CA TYR A 106 -14.38 -20.43 23.88
C TYR A 106 -14.69 -21.90 24.14
N ASP A 107 -14.20 -22.77 23.26
CA ASP A 107 -14.04 -24.18 23.55
C ASP A 107 -12.77 -24.43 24.38
N ALA A 108 -12.84 -25.40 25.29
CA ALA A 108 -11.70 -25.79 26.12
C ALA A 108 -11.80 -27.26 26.55
N VAL A 109 -10.65 -27.87 26.78
CA VAL A 109 -10.54 -29.24 27.31
C VAL A 109 -9.89 -29.19 28.70
N PHE A 110 -10.53 -29.80 29.69
CA PHE A 110 -10.03 -29.91 31.05
C PHE A 110 -9.44 -31.29 31.28
N PHE A 111 -8.14 -31.37 31.53
CA PHE A 111 -7.41 -32.61 31.72
C PHE A 111 -7.20 -32.90 33.20
N VAL A 112 -7.70 -34.04 33.66
CA VAL A 112 -7.75 -34.41 35.09
C VAL A 112 -6.95 -35.68 35.37
N CYS A 113 -6.43 -35.83 36.58
CA CYS A 113 -5.80 -37.06 37.08
C CYS A 113 -6.59 -37.68 38.25
N GLY A 114 -6.15 -38.85 38.74
CA GLY A 114 -6.81 -39.55 39.85
C GLY A 114 -7.00 -38.69 41.10
N SER A 115 -5.96 -37.96 41.50
CA SER A 115 -6.04 -37.06 42.67
C SER A 115 -7.00 -35.88 42.49
N ASP A 116 -7.13 -35.31 41.28
CA ASP A 116 -8.10 -34.26 40.99
C ASP A 116 -9.55 -34.75 41.18
N LEU A 117 -9.80 -35.98 40.75
CA LEU A 117 -11.10 -36.62 40.76
C LEU A 117 -11.61 -36.89 42.18
N GLU A 118 -10.70 -37.27 43.08
CA GLU A 118 -11.01 -37.43 44.52
C GLU A 118 -11.21 -36.09 45.22
N ALA A 119 -10.37 -35.10 44.92
CA ALA A 119 -10.36 -33.82 45.61
C ALA A 119 -11.50 -32.88 45.19
N TYR A 120 -11.88 -32.88 43.90
CA TYR A 120 -12.78 -31.87 43.33
C TYR A 120 -13.96 -32.44 42.50
N PRO A 121 -14.74 -33.38 43.04
CA PRO A 121 -15.84 -34.03 42.29
C PRO A 121 -16.96 -33.05 41.90
N GLU A 122 -17.20 -31.98 42.67
CA GLU A 122 -18.19 -30.96 42.30
C GLU A 122 -17.74 -30.10 41.11
N SER A 123 -16.48 -29.70 41.06
CA SER A 123 -15.92 -28.90 39.97
C SER A 123 -15.94 -29.64 38.65
N LEU A 124 -15.59 -30.92 38.72
CA LEU A 124 -15.65 -31.84 37.61
C LEU A 124 -17.09 -31.95 37.03
N ARG A 125 -18.11 -32.01 37.90
CA ARG A 125 -19.53 -31.96 37.47
C ARG A 125 -19.90 -30.65 36.80
N LEU A 126 -19.38 -29.52 37.29
CA LEU A 126 -19.67 -28.19 36.72
C LEU A 126 -19.12 -28.07 35.30
N ILE A 127 -17.91 -28.56 35.05
CA ILE A 127 -17.27 -28.58 33.72
C ILE A 127 -18.15 -29.35 32.73
N HIS A 128 -18.56 -30.58 33.09
CA HIS A 128 -19.42 -31.40 32.25
C HIS A 128 -20.81 -30.78 32.01
N GLN A 129 -21.44 -30.22 33.04
CA GLN A 129 -22.74 -29.53 32.90
C GLN A 129 -22.67 -28.28 32.02
N SER A 130 -21.49 -27.67 31.94
CA SER A 130 -21.23 -26.48 31.12
C SER A 130 -20.89 -26.83 29.66
N GLY A 131 -20.77 -28.12 29.33
CA GLY A 131 -20.55 -28.62 27.96
C GLY A 131 -19.08 -28.76 27.55
N PHE A 132 -18.13 -28.52 28.46
CA PHE A 132 -16.71 -28.62 28.16
C PHE A 132 -16.22 -30.07 28.17
N ALA A 133 -15.22 -30.36 27.34
CA ALA A 133 -14.63 -31.69 27.25
C ALA A 133 -13.71 -31.98 28.44
N VAL A 134 -13.67 -33.25 28.85
CA VAL A 134 -12.78 -33.74 29.90
C VAL A 134 -11.81 -34.73 29.28
N GLY A 135 -10.52 -34.49 29.48
CA GLY A 135 -9.43 -35.39 29.12
C GLY A 135 -8.71 -35.92 30.36
N ILE A 136 -7.70 -36.74 30.12
CA ILE A 136 -6.87 -37.34 31.16
C ILE A 136 -5.49 -36.69 31.14
N ARG A 137 -4.91 -36.45 32.31
CA ARG A 137 -3.48 -36.17 32.47
C ARG A 137 -2.86 -37.15 33.46
N LYS A 138 -1.54 -37.27 33.40
CA LYS A 138 -0.76 -38.00 34.40
C LYS A 138 -0.92 -37.37 35.77
N ASP A 139 -0.97 -38.21 36.81
CA ASP A 139 -0.87 -37.72 38.18
C ASP A 139 0.52 -37.08 38.42
N PRO A 140 0.60 -35.85 38.93
CA PRO A 140 1.87 -35.21 39.26
C PRO A 140 2.76 -36.03 40.21
N ALA A 141 2.17 -36.82 41.12
CA ALA A 141 2.89 -37.63 42.10
C ALA A 141 3.60 -38.85 41.49
N ALA A 142 3.20 -39.29 40.30
CA ALA A 142 3.68 -40.53 39.69
C ALA A 142 5.05 -40.44 38.98
N GLY A 143 5.73 -39.28 38.99
CA GLY A 143 6.95 -39.06 38.20
C GLY A 143 6.68 -38.98 36.68
N PRO A 144 7.66 -38.60 35.83
CA PRO A 144 7.42 -38.40 34.40
C PRO A 144 7.11 -39.70 33.67
N PHE A 145 6.30 -39.69 32.60
CA PHE A 145 5.98 -40.88 31.80
C PHE A 145 7.24 -41.60 31.28
N SER A 146 8.32 -40.85 31.02
CA SER A 146 9.62 -41.42 30.62
C SER A 146 10.27 -42.32 31.67
N SER A 147 9.82 -42.25 32.92
CA SER A 147 10.31 -43.08 34.04
C SER A 147 9.42 -44.29 34.33
N LEU A 148 8.27 -44.39 33.67
CA LEU A 148 7.29 -45.45 33.86
C LEU A 148 7.45 -46.54 32.79
N THR A 149 7.17 -47.77 33.18
CA THR A 149 7.03 -48.92 32.29
C THR A 149 5.70 -48.84 31.52
N GLY A 150 5.59 -49.54 30.38
CA GLY A 150 4.34 -49.56 29.61
C GLY A 150 3.13 -50.05 30.41
N GLU A 151 3.32 -51.00 31.33
CA GLU A 151 2.27 -51.48 32.24
C GLU A 151 1.82 -50.39 33.22
N GLU A 152 2.76 -49.65 33.82
CA GLU A 152 2.45 -48.52 34.71
C GLU A 152 1.73 -47.37 33.99
N ILE A 153 2.06 -47.13 32.72
CA ILE A 153 1.36 -46.14 31.87
C ILE A 153 -0.09 -46.60 31.61
N ILE A 154 -0.29 -47.86 31.21
CA ILE A 154 -1.63 -48.41 30.98
C ILE A 154 -2.47 -48.36 32.25
N HIS A 155 -1.90 -48.78 33.39
CA HIS A 155 -2.56 -48.73 34.70
C HIS A 155 -3.10 -47.32 35.00
N GLN A 156 -2.24 -46.30 34.92
CA GLN A 156 -2.65 -44.92 35.21
C GLN A 156 -3.73 -44.39 34.26
N LEU A 157 -3.58 -44.63 32.96
CA LEU A 157 -4.55 -44.13 31.98
C LEU A 157 -5.91 -44.82 32.13
N THR A 158 -5.91 -46.13 32.40
CA THR A 158 -7.14 -46.91 32.60
C THR A 158 -7.81 -46.58 33.94
N GLU A 159 -7.05 -46.37 35.01
CA GLU A 159 -7.58 -45.98 36.33
C GLU A 159 -8.36 -44.66 36.25
N VAL A 160 -7.73 -43.62 35.68
CA VAL A 160 -8.38 -42.31 35.53
C VAL A 160 -9.55 -42.38 34.54
N GLY A 161 -9.41 -43.16 33.46
CA GLY A 161 -10.46 -43.37 32.46
C GLY A 161 -11.71 -44.04 33.05
N LEU A 162 -11.53 -45.07 33.86
CA LEU A 162 -12.61 -45.77 34.56
C LEU A 162 -13.32 -44.84 35.54
N PHE A 163 -12.56 -44.09 36.33
CA PHE A 163 -13.14 -43.12 37.28
C PHE A 163 -13.96 -42.04 36.57
N ALA A 164 -13.42 -41.46 35.49
CA ALA A 164 -14.16 -40.51 34.69
C ALA A 164 -15.42 -41.15 34.09
N ASN A 165 -15.31 -42.37 33.54
CA ASN A 165 -16.46 -43.07 32.96
C ASN A 165 -17.54 -43.43 33.98
N ASP A 166 -17.19 -43.82 35.21
CA ASP A 166 -18.18 -44.02 36.28
C ASP A 166 -18.84 -42.70 36.68
N THR A 167 -18.05 -41.63 36.77
CA THR A 167 -18.54 -40.30 37.18
C THR A 167 -19.48 -39.68 36.15
N PHE A 168 -19.24 -39.89 34.85
CA PHE A 168 -19.93 -39.18 33.77
C PHE A 168 -20.72 -40.07 32.80
N GLY A 169 -20.51 -41.39 32.83
CA GLY A 169 -21.02 -42.32 31.83
C GLY A 169 -20.36 -42.18 30.45
N VAL A 170 -19.21 -41.50 30.36
CA VAL A 170 -18.45 -41.30 29.12
C VAL A 170 -16.95 -41.48 29.38
N TRP A 171 -16.31 -42.34 28.58
CA TRP A 171 -14.87 -42.54 28.61
C TRP A 171 -14.13 -41.37 27.95
N PRO A 172 -13.12 -40.76 28.59
CA PRO A 172 -12.32 -39.69 27.99
C PRO A 172 -11.57 -40.14 26.73
N THR A 173 -11.41 -39.26 25.76
CA THR A 173 -10.75 -39.59 24.47
C THR A 173 -9.41 -38.88 24.27
N SER A 174 -9.01 -38.02 25.19
CA SER A 174 -7.83 -37.15 25.04
C SER A 174 -6.89 -37.25 26.22
N LEU A 175 -5.59 -37.28 25.94
CA LEU A 175 -4.51 -37.25 26.92
C LEU A 175 -3.74 -35.93 26.82
N LEU A 176 -3.38 -35.32 27.94
CA LEU A 176 -2.44 -34.20 28.00
C LEU A 176 -1.06 -34.67 28.44
N LEU A 177 -0.04 -34.22 27.71
CA LEU A 177 1.36 -34.34 28.09
C LEU A 177 1.95 -32.93 28.26
N ASP A 178 2.09 -32.47 29.49
CA ASP A 178 2.55 -31.12 29.82
C ASP A 178 4.00 -31.09 30.34
N GLY A 179 4.88 -30.38 29.63
CA GLY A 179 6.22 -30.03 30.14
C GLY A 179 7.24 -31.18 30.23
N GLU A 180 6.93 -32.37 29.71
CA GLU A 180 7.84 -33.52 29.73
C GLU A 180 8.14 -34.10 28.33
N SER A 181 9.23 -34.85 28.23
CA SER A 181 9.60 -35.53 26.97
C SER A 181 8.66 -36.70 26.69
N MET A 182 8.05 -36.72 25.50
CA MET A 182 7.14 -37.79 25.09
C MET A 182 7.89 -39.12 24.88
N PRO A 183 7.52 -40.20 25.60
CA PRO A 183 7.99 -41.55 25.30
C PRO A 183 7.52 -42.01 23.92
N GLU A 184 8.38 -42.72 23.18
CA GLU A 184 8.12 -43.17 21.80
C GLU A 184 6.83 -43.99 21.67
N MET A 185 6.54 -44.85 22.66
CA MET A 185 5.37 -45.73 22.65
C MET A 185 4.10 -45.12 23.28
N LEU A 186 4.19 -43.91 23.86
CA LEU A 186 3.05 -43.29 24.57
C LEU A 186 1.79 -43.17 23.69
N PRO A 187 1.85 -42.77 22.41
CA PRO A 187 0.66 -42.70 21.56
C PRO A 187 -0.04 -44.04 21.33
N LEU A 188 0.71 -45.15 21.37
CA LEU A 188 0.16 -46.51 21.27
C LEU A 188 -0.46 -46.96 22.59
N TYR A 189 0.18 -46.66 23.73
CA TYR A 189 -0.41 -46.91 25.05
C TYR A 189 -1.70 -46.12 25.25
N ALA A 190 -1.71 -44.84 24.86
CA ALA A 190 -2.90 -44.00 24.89
C ALA A 190 -4.03 -44.63 24.04
N ARG A 191 -3.72 -45.04 22.81
CA ARG A 191 -4.68 -45.71 21.92
C ARG A 191 -5.23 -47.00 22.51
N ALA A 192 -4.38 -47.82 23.12
CA ALA A 192 -4.77 -49.06 23.78
C ALA A 192 -5.78 -48.81 24.92
N CYS A 193 -5.64 -47.67 25.62
CA CYS A 193 -6.56 -47.21 26.67
C CYS A 193 -7.78 -46.45 26.12
N GLY A 194 -8.04 -46.50 24.82
CA GLY A 194 -9.22 -45.87 24.19
C GLY A 194 -9.08 -44.37 23.89
N LEU A 195 -7.89 -43.79 24.10
CA LEU A 195 -7.62 -42.39 23.83
C LEU A 195 -7.27 -42.21 22.34
N THR A 196 -7.88 -41.21 21.70
CA THR A 196 -7.69 -40.95 20.27
C THR A 196 -6.70 -39.83 19.99
N ARG A 197 -6.46 -38.95 20.98
CA ARG A 197 -5.62 -37.76 20.84
C ARG A 197 -4.67 -37.59 22.02
N VAL A 198 -3.45 -37.12 21.74
CA VAL A 198 -2.45 -36.69 22.73
C VAL A 198 -2.11 -35.23 22.46
N TYR A 199 -2.45 -34.37 23.41
CA TYR A 199 -2.19 -32.93 23.37
C TYR A 199 -0.80 -32.62 23.91
N LEU A 200 -0.05 -31.86 23.12
CA LEU A 200 1.31 -31.42 23.38
C LEU A 200 1.34 -29.88 23.34
N PRO A 201 1.07 -29.20 24.47
CA PRO A 201 1.02 -27.74 24.52
C PRO A 201 2.35 -27.11 24.13
N GLY A 202 2.29 -26.03 23.33
CA GLY A 202 3.47 -25.26 22.96
C GLY A 202 3.94 -24.29 24.07
N ALA A 203 3.04 -23.99 25.01
CA ALA A 203 3.31 -23.17 26.19
C ALA A 203 2.39 -23.58 27.34
N CYS A 204 2.85 -23.38 28.58
CA CYS A 204 2.05 -23.58 29.79
C CYS A 204 2.03 -22.30 30.63
N TRP A 205 0.92 -22.05 31.31
CA TRP A 205 0.70 -20.93 32.20
C TRP A 205 0.19 -21.41 33.56
N PRO A 206 0.61 -20.83 34.70
CA PRO A 206 1.60 -19.76 34.83
C PRO A 206 3.01 -20.31 34.57
N GLY A 207 3.77 -19.60 33.74
CA GLY A 207 5.22 -19.82 33.67
C GLY A 207 5.89 -19.33 34.96
N THR A 208 7.20 -19.58 35.12
CA THR A 208 7.98 -19.17 36.30
C THR A 208 7.95 -17.67 36.60
N ASP A 209 7.54 -16.84 35.64
CA ASP A 209 7.58 -15.37 35.71
C ASP A 209 6.18 -14.68 35.68
N ALA A 210 5.08 -15.44 35.60
CA ALA A 210 3.73 -14.86 35.45
C ALA A 210 3.08 -14.60 36.83
N THR A 211 3.23 -13.39 37.36
CA THR A 211 2.74 -13.01 38.70
C THR A 211 1.70 -11.89 38.70
N ASP A 212 1.44 -11.23 37.57
CA ASP A 212 0.48 -10.14 37.42
C ASP A 212 -0.18 -10.06 36.02
N GLU A 213 -1.24 -9.26 35.87
CA GLU A 213 -1.99 -9.08 34.61
C GLU A 213 -1.11 -8.60 33.43
N ALA A 214 -0.09 -7.76 33.70
CA ALA A 214 0.81 -7.29 32.65
C ALA A 214 1.73 -8.41 32.14
N SER A 215 2.19 -9.30 33.03
CA SER A 215 2.97 -10.48 32.69
C SER A 215 2.16 -11.53 31.90
N VAL A 216 0.85 -11.66 32.21
CA VAL A 216 -0.10 -12.47 31.42
C VAL A 216 -0.24 -11.91 30.01
N ALA A 217 -0.45 -10.60 29.89
CA ALA A 217 -0.56 -9.92 28.60
C ALA A 217 0.73 -10.03 27.78
N ALA A 218 1.89 -9.90 28.41
CA ALA A 218 3.19 -10.06 27.75
C ALA A 218 3.41 -11.50 27.28
N GLY A 219 3.05 -12.51 28.09
CA GLY A 219 3.15 -13.92 27.74
C GLY A 219 2.27 -14.30 26.55
N LEU A 220 1.00 -13.87 26.56
CA LEU A 220 0.08 -14.08 25.43
C LEU A 220 0.49 -13.31 24.17
N ARG A 221 1.18 -12.17 24.30
CA ARG A 221 1.77 -11.49 23.13
C ARG A 221 2.96 -12.26 22.55
N ALA A 222 3.68 -13.03 23.37
CA ALA A 222 4.90 -13.74 22.97
C ALA A 222 4.63 -15.12 22.32
N ILE A 223 3.49 -15.75 22.59
CA ILE A 223 3.12 -17.00 21.92
C ILE A 223 2.77 -16.76 20.45
N ARG A 224 2.96 -17.77 19.60
CA ARG A 224 2.59 -17.70 18.17
C ARG A 224 1.10 -17.99 17.99
N ARG A 225 0.52 -17.54 16.88
CA ARG A 225 -0.83 -17.98 16.50
C ARG A 225 -0.90 -19.51 16.36
N ARG A 226 -2.06 -20.08 16.70
CA ARG A 226 -2.32 -21.53 16.79
C ARG A 226 -1.51 -22.25 17.88
N THR A 227 -1.08 -21.54 18.91
CA THR A 227 -0.46 -22.21 20.07
C THR A 227 -1.54 -22.95 20.86
N LEU A 228 -1.27 -24.21 21.23
CA LEU A 228 -2.00 -24.86 22.31
C LEU A 228 -1.43 -24.32 23.63
N LEU A 229 -2.20 -23.48 24.33
CA LEU A 229 -1.81 -22.88 25.59
C LEU A 229 -2.42 -23.69 26.74
N CYS A 230 -1.55 -24.34 27.50
CA CYS A 230 -1.95 -25.04 28.70
C CYS A 230 -2.06 -24.08 29.89
N VAL A 231 -3.11 -24.21 30.68
CA VAL A 231 -3.37 -23.46 31.90
C VAL A 231 -3.38 -24.46 33.07
N ASP A 232 -2.30 -24.51 33.83
CA ASP A 232 -2.15 -25.35 35.02
C ASP A 232 -2.91 -24.74 36.20
N LEU A 233 -4.09 -25.30 36.48
CA LEU A 233 -4.95 -24.85 37.57
C LEU A 233 -4.37 -25.17 38.95
N THR A 234 -3.47 -26.16 39.07
CA THR A 234 -2.89 -26.57 40.36
C THR A 234 -1.85 -25.56 40.84
N ALA A 235 -1.00 -25.07 39.95
CA ALA A 235 -0.04 -24.00 40.24
C ALA A 235 -0.75 -22.71 40.69
N VAL A 236 -1.92 -22.47 40.10
CA VAL A 236 -2.72 -21.25 40.25
C VAL A 236 -3.44 -21.19 41.61
N GLN A 237 -3.64 -22.32 42.29
CA GLN A 237 -4.19 -22.40 43.65
C GLN A 237 -3.18 -22.17 44.78
N SER A 238 -1.87 -22.28 44.52
CA SER A 238 -0.85 -22.22 45.58
C SER A 238 -0.61 -20.81 46.15
N GLY A 239 -1.19 -19.77 45.53
CA GLY A 239 -1.21 -18.39 46.03
C GLY A 239 -2.42 -18.12 46.95
N SER A 240 -2.25 -17.27 47.96
CA SER A 240 -3.32 -16.93 48.92
C SER A 240 -4.46 -16.12 48.29
N GLY A 241 -5.39 -16.77 47.60
CA GLY A 241 -6.60 -16.17 47.02
C GLY A 241 -7.16 -16.98 45.86
N THR A 242 -8.47 -16.87 45.58
CA THR A 242 -9.07 -17.34 44.31
C THR A 242 -8.37 -16.66 43.14
N PRO A 243 -7.71 -17.39 42.24
CA PRO A 243 -7.00 -16.80 41.12
C PRO A 243 -7.99 -16.25 40.08
N ASP A 244 -7.76 -15.02 39.64
CA ASP A 244 -8.57 -14.34 38.63
C ASP A 244 -8.01 -14.63 37.23
N LEU A 245 -8.74 -15.42 36.44
CA LEU A 245 -8.39 -15.77 35.06
C LEU A 245 -9.03 -14.84 34.04
N THR A 246 -9.86 -13.88 34.46
CA THR A 246 -10.47 -12.88 33.57
C THR A 246 -9.43 -12.10 32.76
N PRO A 247 -8.27 -11.70 33.31
CA PRO A 247 -7.23 -11.04 32.51
C PRO A 247 -6.65 -11.91 31.38
N LEU A 248 -6.48 -13.23 31.62
CA LEU A 248 -5.99 -14.17 30.61
C LEU A 248 -7.00 -14.29 29.46
N ILE A 249 -8.27 -14.50 29.81
CA ILE A 249 -9.36 -14.66 28.84
C ILE A 249 -9.56 -13.36 28.05
N SER A 250 -9.61 -12.21 28.71
CA SER A 250 -9.76 -10.90 28.05
C SER A 250 -8.57 -10.55 27.16
N THR A 251 -7.34 -10.90 27.57
CA THR A 251 -6.17 -10.70 26.71
C THR A 251 -6.23 -11.60 25.46
N LEU A 252 -6.63 -12.87 25.63
CA LEU A 252 -6.79 -13.79 24.50
C LEU A 252 -7.88 -13.31 23.54
N GLU A 253 -8.99 -12.80 24.08
CA GLU A 253 -10.06 -12.15 23.32
C GLU A 253 -9.56 -10.96 22.50
N GLY A 254 -8.67 -10.15 23.08
CA GLY A 254 -7.98 -9.07 22.37
C GLY A 254 -7.14 -9.52 21.18
N THR A 255 -6.88 -10.82 21.01
CA THR A 255 -6.18 -11.39 19.84
C THR A 255 -7.11 -11.95 18.77
N ASP A 256 -8.43 -11.86 18.97
CA ASP A 256 -9.45 -12.28 18.02
C ASP A 256 -9.44 -11.36 16.79
N LEU A 257 -9.02 -11.90 15.65
CA LEU A 257 -8.88 -11.13 14.41
C LEU A 257 -10.23 -10.75 13.80
N GLN A 258 -11.26 -11.59 13.95
CA GLN A 258 -12.59 -11.30 13.45
C GLN A 258 -13.22 -10.16 14.26
N LYS A 259 -13.12 -10.18 15.59
CA LYS A 259 -13.59 -9.07 16.44
C LYS A 259 -12.85 -7.78 16.12
N GLN A 260 -11.53 -7.85 15.92
CA GLN A 260 -10.74 -6.68 15.50
C GLN A 260 -11.15 -6.15 14.14
N ALA A 261 -11.36 -7.03 13.15
CA ALA A 261 -11.80 -6.66 11.82
C ALA A 261 -13.18 -5.99 11.85
N ASN A 262 -14.12 -6.57 12.60
CA ASN A 262 -15.45 -5.99 12.80
C ASN A 262 -15.36 -4.58 13.40
N ALA A 263 -14.56 -4.40 14.46
CA ALA A 263 -14.39 -3.10 15.11
C ALA A 263 -13.74 -2.05 14.17
N LEU A 264 -12.78 -2.45 13.34
CA LEU A 264 -12.16 -1.57 12.34
C LEU A 264 -13.17 -1.15 11.26
N CYS A 265 -13.94 -2.09 10.72
CA CYS A 265 -14.96 -1.81 9.71
C CYS A 265 -16.08 -0.93 10.26
N GLU A 266 -16.57 -1.20 11.48
CA GLU A 266 -17.57 -0.37 12.16
C GLU A 266 -17.08 1.08 12.34
N LYS A 267 -15.82 1.25 12.76
CA LYS A 267 -15.19 2.57 12.89
C LYS A 267 -15.00 3.26 11.55
N ASN A 268 -14.69 2.51 10.49
CA ASN A 268 -14.48 3.02 9.14
C ASN A 268 -15.78 3.50 8.47
N ALA A 269 -16.93 2.97 8.92
CA ALA A 269 -18.26 3.40 8.47
C ALA A 269 -18.44 3.41 6.93
N GLY A 270 -17.87 2.43 6.24
CA GLY A 270 -17.97 2.29 4.78
C GLY A 270 -17.10 3.26 3.97
N ALA A 271 -16.15 3.97 4.59
CA ALA A 271 -15.22 4.82 3.86
C ALA A 271 -14.28 3.98 2.98
N THR A 272 -13.93 4.50 1.80
CA THR A 272 -13.09 3.81 0.83
C THR A 272 -11.79 4.58 0.57
N ALA A 273 -10.69 3.85 0.42
CA ALA A 273 -9.42 4.41 -0.01
C ALA A 273 -9.40 4.53 -1.54
N SER A 274 -8.89 5.64 -2.06
CA SER A 274 -8.62 5.76 -3.49
C SER A 274 -7.27 5.12 -3.83
N PRO A 275 -7.19 4.22 -4.82
CA PRO A 275 -5.93 3.63 -5.23
C PRO A 275 -5.00 4.68 -5.83
N ILE A 276 -3.72 4.63 -5.45
CA ILE A 276 -2.69 5.45 -6.08
C ILE A 276 -2.03 4.67 -7.23
N GLY A 277 -2.05 5.23 -8.43
CA GLY A 277 -1.29 4.72 -9.57
C GLY A 277 0.12 5.30 -9.69
N ARG A 278 0.37 6.41 -8.97
CA ARG A 278 1.65 7.10 -8.90
C ARG A 278 1.81 7.85 -7.59
N VAL A 279 3.05 8.18 -7.27
CA VAL A 279 3.38 9.14 -6.22
C VAL A 279 3.58 10.52 -6.85
N TYR A 280 2.89 11.53 -6.35
CA TYR A 280 3.16 12.92 -6.70
C TYR A 280 4.35 13.41 -5.89
N THR A 281 5.53 13.36 -6.51
CA THR A 281 6.81 13.64 -5.87
C THR A 281 7.79 14.25 -6.86
N THR A 282 8.64 15.14 -6.37
CA THR A 282 9.78 15.67 -7.13
C THR A 282 11.09 14.91 -6.88
N GLU A 283 11.03 13.89 -6.02
CA GLU A 283 12.15 12.98 -5.77
C GLU A 283 12.57 12.30 -7.08
N ARG A 284 13.88 12.20 -7.32
CA ARG A 284 14.44 11.55 -8.51
C ARG A 284 14.41 10.03 -8.38
N SER A 285 13.22 9.47 -8.11
CA SER A 285 13.02 8.05 -7.85
C SER A 285 11.77 7.49 -8.54
N VAL A 286 11.82 6.21 -8.88
CA VAL A 286 10.68 5.39 -9.35
C VAL A 286 10.51 4.18 -8.44
N ALA A 287 9.30 3.61 -8.39
CA ALA A 287 8.99 2.46 -7.56
C ALA A 287 8.74 1.21 -8.42
N PHE A 288 9.53 0.16 -8.19
CA PHE A 288 9.28 -1.15 -8.81
C PHE A 288 8.56 -2.05 -7.81
N THR A 289 7.53 -2.75 -8.29
CA THR A 289 6.73 -3.65 -7.47
C THR A 289 6.52 -4.99 -8.15
N PHE A 290 6.49 -6.06 -7.37
CA PHE A 290 6.47 -7.43 -7.87
C PHE A 290 5.34 -8.22 -7.22
N TYR A 291 4.69 -9.10 -7.98
CA TYR A 291 3.74 -10.07 -7.45
C TYR A 291 3.95 -11.44 -8.11
N GLY A 292 3.97 -12.48 -7.28
CA GLY A 292 4.11 -13.87 -7.69
C GLY A 292 5.49 -14.45 -7.43
N LEU A 293 5.60 -15.39 -6.50
CA LEU A 293 6.89 -15.98 -6.11
C LEU A 293 7.09 -17.41 -6.64
N GLY A 294 6.19 -17.89 -7.50
CA GLY A 294 6.17 -19.28 -7.93
C GLY A 294 7.36 -19.74 -8.77
N ASN A 295 8.08 -18.80 -9.40
CA ASN A 295 9.29 -19.10 -10.16
C ASN A 295 10.53 -18.57 -9.41
N ARG A 296 11.15 -19.46 -8.62
CA ARG A 296 12.32 -19.13 -7.79
C ARG A 296 13.49 -18.53 -8.57
N ARG A 297 13.77 -19.02 -9.78
CA ARG A 297 14.91 -18.53 -10.59
C ARG A 297 14.70 -17.09 -11.02
N GLU A 298 13.49 -16.75 -11.44
CA GLU A 298 13.14 -15.36 -11.77
C GLU A 298 13.20 -14.45 -10.53
N VAL A 299 12.78 -14.93 -9.35
CA VAL A 299 12.96 -14.18 -8.09
C VAL A 299 14.44 -13.91 -7.82
N GLU A 300 15.30 -14.93 -7.93
CA GLU A 300 16.74 -14.79 -7.73
C GLU A 300 17.36 -13.79 -8.73
N HIS A 301 17.04 -13.86 -10.02
CA HIS A 301 17.55 -12.93 -11.02
C HIS A 301 17.00 -11.50 -10.87
N VAL A 302 15.73 -11.31 -10.46
CA VAL A 302 15.21 -9.97 -10.14
C VAL A 302 15.97 -9.36 -8.97
N LEU A 303 16.27 -10.14 -7.93
CA LEU A 303 17.05 -9.66 -6.79
C LEU A 303 18.49 -9.30 -7.19
N GLU A 304 19.11 -10.07 -8.09
CA GLU A 304 20.43 -9.76 -8.67
C GLU A 304 20.40 -8.47 -9.49
N ALA A 305 19.38 -8.28 -10.34
CA ALA A 305 19.19 -7.05 -11.11
C ALA A 305 19.04 -5.83 -10.19
N LEU A 306 18.16 -5.92 -9.18
CA LEU A 306 17.99 -4.85 -8.18
C LEU A 306 19.29 -4.57 -7.42
N ALA A 307 20.07 -5.59 -7.05
CA ALA A 307 21.36 -5.41 -6.40
C ALA A 307 22.37 -4.69 -7.31
N SER A 308 22.42 -5.02 -8.60
CA SER A 308 23.31 -4.35 -9.57
C SER A 308 22.96 -2.87 -9.74
N LEU A 309 21.68 -2.54 -9.61
CA LEU A 309 21.14 -1.18 -9.68
C LEU A 309 21.23 -0.42 -8.35
N SER A 310 21.69 -1.07 -7.27
CA SER A 310 21.56 -0.56 -5.89
C SER A 310 20.13 -0.12 -5.55
N GLY A 311 19.15 -0.84 -6.12
CA GLY A 311 17.74 -0.49 -6.10
C GLY A 311 16.95 -1.12 -4.95
N LYS A 312 15.87 -0.44 -4.56
CA LYS A 312 14.83 -0.95 -3.67
C LYS A 312 13.52 -1.15 -4.41
N ALA A 313 12.76 -2.16 -3.99
CA ALA A 313 11.47 -2.54 -4.55
C ALA A 313 10.54 -3.13 -3.48
N VAL A 314 9.27 -3.31 -3.85
CA VAL A 314 8.25 -3.93 -3.00
C VAL A 314 7.76 -5.25 -3.60
N PHE A 315 7.80 -6.32 -2.83
CA PHE A 315 7.24 -7.63 -3.20
C PHE A 315 5.92 -7.87 -2.48
N PHE A 316 4.85 -7.98 -3.25
CA PHE A 316 3.51 -8.22 -2.76
C PHE A 316 3.25 -9.71 -2.55
N LEU A 317 2.70 -10.05 -1.38
CA LEU A 317 2.44 -11.41 -0.93
C LEU A 317 0.94 -11.63 -0.73
N THR A 318 0.45 -12.81 -1.09
CA THR A 318 -0.88 -13.33 -0.76
C THR A 318 -0.82 -14.27 0.46
N PRO A 319 -1.96 -14.65 1.06
CA PRO A 319 -1.97 -15.68 2.12
C PRO A 319 -1.26 -16.97 1.70
N LYS A 320 -1.52 -17.41 0.47
CA LYS A 320 -0.89 -18.61 -0.12
C LYS A 320 0.62 -18.48 -0.24
N ASP A 321 1.13 -17.29 -0.53
CA ASP A 321 2.58 -17.08 -0.64
C ASP A 321 3.28 -17.25 0.71
N LEU A 322 2.64 -16.80 1.80
CA LEU A 322 3.18 -16.97 3.17
C LEU A 322 3.29 -18.44 3.57
N GLU A 323 2.36 -19.28 3.09
CA GLU A 323 2.35 -20.73 3.33
C GLU A 323 3.38 -21.47 2.48
N THR A 324 3.58 -21.02 1.24
CA THR A 324 4.29 -21.80 0.22
C THR A 324 5.75 -21.36 0.03
N TYR A 325 6.03 -20.06 0.06
CA TYR A 325 7.29 -19.48 -0.45
C TYR A 325 8.15 -18.84 0.65
N GLY A 326 8.23 -19.49 1.81
CA GLY A 326 8.96 -18.94 2.96
C GLY A 326 10.48 -18.79 2.75
N GLN A 327 11.09 -19.54 1.82
CA GLN A 327 12.50 -19.37 1.48
C GLN A 327 12.70 -18.12 0.63
N GLU A 328 11.85 -17.90 -0.38
CA GLU A 328 11.87 -16.75 -1.28
C GLU A 328 11.64 -15.45 -0.50
N ILE A 329 10.67 -15.43 0.42
CA ILE A 329 10.42 -14.27 1.30
C ILE A 329 11.66 -13.93 2.14
N ARG A 330 12.36 -14.94 2.69
CA ARG A 330 13.62 -14.71 3.41
C ARG A 330 14.72 -14.16 2.50
N SER A 331 14.82 -14.65 1.26
CA SER A 331 15.76 -14.12 0.27
C SER A 331 15.48 -12.64 -0.04
N ILE A 332 14.23 -12.28 -0.30
CA ILE A 332 13.77 -10.90 -0.55
C ILE A 332 14.17 -9.97 0.60
N LEU A 333 13.89 -10.38 1.84
CA LEU A 333 14.25 -9.61 3.04
C LEU A 333 15.76 -9.54 3.25
N SER A 334 16.51 -10.61 2.97
CA SER A 334 17.97 -10.62 3.08
C SER A 334 18.65 -9.70 2.05
N ALA A 335 18.04 -9.52 0.88
CA ALA A 335 18.42 -8.53 -0.12
C ALA A 335 17.97 -7.10 0.28
N GLY A 336 17.31 -6.96 1.42
CA GLY A 336 16.84 -5.69 1.99
C GLY A 336 15.67 -5.08 1.22
N GLN A 337 14.89 -5.88 0.49
CA GLN A 337 13.71 -5.40 -0.24
C GLN A 337 12.49 -5.33 0.70
N ASP A 338 11.53 -4.48 0.36
CA ASP A 338 10.32 -4.28 1.16
C ASP A 338 9.19 -5.22 0.71
N LEU A 339 8.21 -5.41 1.60
CA LEU A 339 7.05 -6.28 1.39
C LEU A 339 5.76 -5.47 1.34
N GLY A 340 4.77 -6.00 0.61
CA GLY A 340 3.39 -5.52 0.58
C GLY A 340 2.40 -6.68 0.64
N ILE A 341 1.11 -6.36 0.80
CA ILE A 341 0.02 -7.36 0.82
C ILE A 341 -0.75 -7.29 -0.50
N ALA A 342 -1.02 -8.44 -1.10
CA ALA A 342 -1.90 -8.58 -2.25
C ALA A 342 -3.06 -9.51 -1.90
N LEU A 343 -4.28 -9.07 -2.19
CA LEU A 343 -5.51 -9.84 -2.00
C LEU A 343 -6.27 -9.98 -3.32
N ILE A 344 -7.13 -11.00 -3.40
CA ILE A 344 -8.02 -11.22 -4.55
C ILE A 344 -9.43 -10.83 -4.08
N ALA A 345 -9.89 -9.63 -4.42
CA ALA A 345 -11.15 -9.12 -3.87
C ALA A 345 -12.36 -10.04 -4.08
N GLU A 346 -12.40 -10.80 -5.18
CA GLU A 346 -13.47 -11.74 -5.52
C GLU A 346 -13.56 -12.95 -4.58
N THR A 347 -12.56 -13.20 -3.71
CA THR A 347 -12.61 -14.29 -2.72
C THR A 347 -13.31 -13.91 -1.43
N TYR A 348 -13.78 -12.67 -1.29
CA TYR A 348 -14.34 -12.15 -0.04
C TYR A 348 -15.79 -11.75 -0.25
N ASP A 349 -16.68 -12.32 0.57
CA ASP A 349 -18.10 -11.96 0.60
C ASP A 349 -18.34 -10.66 1.39
N ALA A 350 -17.46 -10.33 2.34
CA ALA A 350 -17.55 -9.12 3.17
C ALA A 350 -16.17 -8.44 3.39
N THR A 351 -16.18 -7.12 3.62
CA THR A 351 -14.98 -6.33 3.93
C THR A 351 -14.29 -6.81 5.20
N GLN A 352 -15.05 -7.27 6.19
CA GLN A 352 -14.55 -7.82 7.45
C GLN A 352 -13.60 -9.00 7.21
N ASP A 353 -13.93 -9.89 6.29
CA ASP A 353 -13.12 -11.08 5.96
C ASP A 353 -11.78 -10.69 5.31
N ALA A 354 -11.80 -9.65 4.47
CA ALA A 354 -10.59 -9.09 3.87
C ALA A 354 -9.71 -8.41 4.93
N VAL A 355 -10.30 -7.63 5.84
CA VAL A 355 -9.59 -6.99 6.95
C VAL A 355 -8.99 -8.01 7.89
N GLU A 356 -9.72 -9.07 8.25
CA GLU A 356 -9.22 -10.17 9.06
C GLU A 356 -7.99 -10.81 8.40
N THR A 357 -8.07 -11.10 7.10
CA THR A 357 -6.93 -11.64 6.34
C THR A 357 -5.72 -10.70 6.39
N ILE A 358 -5.92 -9.38 6.20
CA ILE A 358 -4.85 -8.39 6.31
C ILE A 358 -4.19 -8.46 7.69
N LEU A 359 -4.97 -8.51 8.77
CA LEU A 359 -4.45 -8.57 10.13
C LEU A 359 -3.63 -9.85 10.36
N ALA A 360 -4.16 -11.00 9.92
CA ALA A 360 -3.46 -12.30 10.01
C ALA A 360 -2.12 -12.29 9.28
N MET A 361 -2.09 -11.72 8.07
CA MET A 361 -0.86 -11.61 7.28
C MET A 361 0.16 -10.67 7.94
N ARG A 362 -0.28 -9.51 8.46
CA ARG A 362 0.60 -8.57 9.18
C ARG A 362 1.20 -9.20 10.43
N GLU A 363 0.40 -9.94 11.20
CA GLU A 363 0.87 -10.69 12.37
C GLU A 363 1.93 -11.72 11.97
N THR A 364 1.64 -12.54 10.95
CA THR A 364 2.58 -13.55 10.42
C THR A 364 3.89 -12.93 9.95
N LEU A 365 3.83 -11.84 9.18
CA LEU A 365 5.01 -11.12 8.69
C LEU A 365 5.85 -10.54 9.83
N ALA A 366 5.21 -10.00 10.86
CA ALA A 366 5.89 -9.46 12.03
C ALA A 366 6.55 -10.55 12.89
N GLU A 367 5.88 -11.68 13.10
CA GLU A 367 6.32 -12.73 14.04
C GLU A 367 7.29 -13.73 13.41
N VAL A 368 7.03 -14.14 12.17
CA VAL A 368 7.81 -15.17 11.48
C VAL A 368 9.01 -14.55 10.76
N TYR A 369 8.81 -13.38 10.15
CA TYR A 369 9.80 -12.74 9.29
C TYR A 369 10.41 -11.46 9.89
N GLY A 370 9.92 -11.00 11.05
CA GLY A 370 10.42 -9.79 11.70
C GLY A 370 10.08 -8.50 10.94
N TYR A 371 9.18 -8.54 9.96
CA TYR A 371 8.87 -7.40 9.09
C TYR A 371 7.75 -6.55 9.69
N LYS A 372 8.09 -5.33 10.12
CA LYS A 372 7.17 -4.39 10.79
C LYS A 372 7.06 -3.02 10.11
N ARG A 373 7.68 -2.87 8.93
CA ARG A 373 7.64 -1.62 8.16
C ARG A 373 6.22 -1.39 7.61
N PRO A 374 5.84 -0.14 7.29
CA PRO A 374 4.62 0.14 6.55
C PRO A 374 4.53 -0.70 5.27
N MET A 375 3.33 -1.20 4.97
CA MET A 375 3.07 -2.07 3.81
C MET A 375 1.98 -1.45 2.94
N PRO A 376 2.17 -1.40 1.62
CA PRO A 376 1.08 -1.13 0.69
C PRO A 376 0.18 -2.37 0.55
N LEU A 377 -1.07 -2.13 0.17
CA LEU A 377 -2.05 -3.13 -0.24
C LEU A 377 -2.30 -3.01 -1.75
N ARG A 378 -2.53 -4.12 -2.45
CA ARG A 378 -3.00 -4.10 -3.85
C ARG A 378 -3.97 -5.24 -4.16
N GLN A 379 -4.70 -5.11 -5.26
CA GLN A 379 -5.33 -6.24 -5.94
C GLN A 379 -4.26 -7.13 -6.57
N ALA A 380 -4.30 -8.44 -6.31
CA ALA A 380 -3.42 -9.41 -6.93
C ALA A 380 -3.71 -9.57 -8.43
N TYR A 381 -5.00 -9.82 -8.76
CA TYR A 381 -5.58 -9.93 -10.10
C TYR A 381 -7.11 -9.95 -9.97
N GLY A 382 -7.85 -9.69 -11.04
CA GLY A 382 -9.32 -9.71 -11.04
C GLY A 382 -9.94 -8.31 -11.12
N SER A 383 -11.26 -8.23 -10.96
CA SER A 383 -12.03 -6.99 -11.06
C SER A 383 -12.14 -6.23 -9.74
N GLU A 384 -12.32 -4.91 -9.83
CA GLU A 384 -12.59 -4.04 -8.66
C GLU A 384 -13.95 -4.42 -8.05
N SER A 385 -14.02 -4.53 -6.73
CA SER A 385 -15.24 -4.93 -6.01
C SER A 385 -15.65 -3.98 -4.87
N GLY A 386 -14.87 -2.92 -4.59
CA GLY A 386 -15.09 -2.00 -3.45
C GLY A 386 -14.59 -2.54 -2.11
N VAL A 387 -14.47 -3.88 -1.99
CA VAL A 387 -14.04 -4.56 -0.76
C VAL A 387 -12.61 -4.17 -0.36
N LEU A 388 -11.68 -4.12 -1.32
CA LEU A 388 -10.29 -3.77 -1.01
C LEU A 388 -10.11 -2.29 -0.71
N GLU A 389 -10.87 -1.43 -1.36
CA GLU A 389 -10.88 0.00 -1.11
C GLU A 389 -11.36 0.29 0.32
N GLU A 390 -12.44 -0.37 0.76
CA GLU A 390 -12.91 -0.27 2.13
C GLU A 390 -11.93 -0.90 3.13
N ALA A 391 -11.39 -2.09 2.83
CA ALA A 391 -10.42 -2.76 3.71
C ALA A 391 -9.12 -1.96 3.87
N ALA A 392 -8.62 -1.34 2.79
CA ALA A 392 -7.49 -0.42 2.82
C ALA A 392 -7.75 0.76 3.74
N SER A 393 -8.94 1.38 3.62
CA SER A 393 -9.36 2.50 4.47
C SER A 393 -9.46 2.08 5.94
N ALA A 394 -10.14 0.97 6.22
CA ALA A 394 -10.34 0.45 7.57
C ALA A 394 -9.02 0.09 8.27
N THR A 395 -8.02 -0.37 7.52
CA THR A 395 -6.71 -0.77 8.04
C THR A 395 -5.65 0.34 7.98
N GLY A 396 -5.98 1.50 7.38
CA GLY A 396 -5.06 2.60 7.16
C GLY A 396 -3.90 2.26 6.21
N MET A 397 -4.09 1.31 5.30
CA MET A 397 -3.08 0.92 4.32
C MET A 397 -3.21 1.76 3.05
N THR A 398 -2.06 2.03 2.41
CA THR A 398 -2.05 2.63 1.08
C THR A 398 -2.47 1.59 0.05
N LEU A 399 -3.62 1.81 -0.59
CA LEU A 399 -4.04 1.02 -1.74
C LEU A 399 -3.28 1.48 -2.99
N VAL A 400 -2.64 0.54 -3.66
CA VAL A 400 -1.81 0.78 -4.84
C VAL A 400 -2.44 0.12 -6.06
N ALA A 401 -2.54 0.88 -7.14
CA ALA A 401 -2.84 0.41 -8.48
C ALA A 401 -1.61 0.55 -9.37
N GLU A 402 -1.67 -0.05 -10.55
CA GLU A 402 -0.63 0.09 -11.58
C GLU A 402 -1.09 1.05 -12.67
N LEU A 403 -0.21 1.98 -13.05
CA LEU A 403 -0.35 2.72 -14.31
C LEU A 403 0.40 2.03 -15.46
N PHE A 404 1.37 1.19 -15.12
CA PHE A 404 2.21 0.52 -16.10
C PHE A 404 2.64 -0.87 -15.61
N SER A 405 2.33 -1.88 -16.43
CA SER A 405 2.84 -3.24 -16.28
C SER A 405 3.60 -3.65 -17.55
N PRO A 406 4.92 -3.91 -17.47
CA PRO A 406 5.71 -4.46 -18.57
C PRO A 406 5.33 -5.90 -18.91
N VAL A 407 4.61 -6.57 -18.00
CA VAL A 407 4.36 -8.01 -18.02
C VAL A 407 2.92 -8.26 -18.44
N ARG A 408 2.71 -8.97 -19.55
CA ARG A 408 1.38 -9.17 -20.14
C ARG A 408 1.12 -10.61 -20.53
N ALA A 409 -0.15 -10.99 -20.52
CA ALA A 409 -0.58 -12.34 -20.91
C ALA A 409 -0.15 -12.72 -22.34
N ALA A 410 -0.01 -11.74 -23.24
CA ALA A 410 0.50 -11.95 -24.60
C ALA A 410 1.95 -12.49 -24.63
N HIS A 411 2.75 -12.15 -23.63
CA HIS A 411 4.18 -12.50 -23.55
C HIS A 411 4.45 -13.77 -22.73
N ILE A 412 3.44 -14.51 -22.29
CA ILE A 412 3.59 -15.65 -21.35
C ILE A 412 4.60 -16.74 -21.81
N ARG A 413 4.94 -16.78 -23.10
CA ARG A 413 5.91 -17.72 -23.70
C ARG A 413 7.22 -17.06 -24.14
N GLU A 414 7.31 -15.75 -23.99
CA GLU A 414 8.51 -15.00 -24.33
C GLU A 414 9.63 -15.31 -23.35
N THR A 415 10.86 -15.26 -23.84
CA THR A 415 12.10 -15.46 -23.07
C THR A 415 13.13 -14.36 -23.36
N ASP A 416 12.89 -13.51 -24.36
CA ASP A 416 13.77 -12.42 -24.75
C ASP A 416 13.21 -11.07 -24.26
N ALA A 417 13.93 -10.43 -23.33
CA ALA A 417 13.58 -9.12 -22.80
C ALA A 417 13.50 -8.05 -23.89
N ARG A 418 14.32 -8.17 -24.94
CA ARG A 418 14.38 -7.18 -26.02
C ARG A 418 13.08 -7.12 -26.81
N VAL A 419 12.43 -8.26 -27.04
CA VAL A 419 11.13 -8.33 -27.73
C VAL A 419 10.07 -7.55 -26.93
N VAL A 420 10.05 -7.73 -25.62
CA VAL A 420 9.11 -7.04 -24.73
C VAL A 420 9.44 -5.53 -24.66
N MET A 421 10.71 -5.16 -24.57
CA MET A 421 11.16 -3.75 -24.58
C MET A 421 10.75 -3.02 -25.87
N ASP A 422 10.95 -3.66 -27.03
CA ASP A 422 10.60 -3.08 -28.34
C ASP A 422 9.08 -2.89 -28.48
N GLU A 423 8.27 -3.84 -27.98
CA GLU A 423 6.82 -3.67 -27.97
C GLU A 423 6.41 -2.47 -27.09
N LEU A 424 6.87 -2.44 -25.84
CA LEU A 424 6.46 -1.44 -24.85
C LEU A 424 6.90 -0.02 -25.22
N PHE A 425 8.15 0.16 -25.62
CA PHE A 425 8.75 1.50 -25.75
C PHE A 425 8.84 1.98 -27.21
N VAL A 426 8.84 1.07 -28.20
CA VAL A 426 8.87 1.47 -29.61
C VAL A 426 7.48 1.40 -30.23
N THR A 427 6.80 0.27 -30.08
CA THR A 427 5.50 0.04 -30.76
C THR A 427 4.35 0.77 -30.08
N GLU A 428 4.34 0.80 -28.74
CA GLU A 428 3.27 1.43 -27.95
C GLU A 428 3.58 2.87 -27.52
N HIS A 429 4.69 3.42 -27.99
CA HIS A 429 5.10 4.80 -27.76
C HIS A 429 5.24 5.19 -26.28
N LYS A 430 5.51 4.24 -25.36
CA LYS A 430 6.00 4.59 -24.02
C LYS A 430 7.41 5.16 -24.19
N SER A 431 7.63 6.41 -23.81
CA SER A 431 8.92 7.07 -24.05
C SER A 431 9.92 6.79 -22.93
N THR A 432 9.60 7.19 -21.69
CA THR A 432 10.48 7.05 -20.51
C THR A 432 9.66 6.97 -19.23
N LEU A 433 10.26 6.43 -18.18
CA LEU A 433 9.70 6.46 -16.83
C LEU A 433 9.76 7.87 -16.24
N GLN A 434 8.77 8.18 -15.41
CA GLN A 434 8.56 9.48 -14.77
C GLN A 434 8.82 9.38 -13.27
N ARG A 435 9.21 10.49 -12.62
CA ARG A 435 9.34 10.55 -11.15
C ARG A 435 8.06 10.04 -10.48
N GLY A 436 8.21 9.23 -9.44
CA GLY A 436 7.10 8.66 -8.67
C GLY A 436 6.23 7.66 -9.45
N GLU A 437 6.61 7.24 -10.65
CA GLU A 437 5.89 6.20 -11.38
C GLU A 437 6.04 4.84 -10.69
N ILE A 438 4.94 4.10 -10.64
CA ILE A 438 4.86 2.76 -10.06
C ILE A 438 4.81 1.76 -11.20
N VAL A 439 5.87 0.97 -11.34
CA VAL A 439 5.99 -0.09 -12.35
C VAL A 439 5.70 -1.43 -11.67
N HIS A 440 4.72 -2.18 -12.20
CA HIS A 440 4.33 -3.46 -11.63
C HIS A 440 4.74 -4.65 -12.51
N PHE A 441 5.34 -5.67 -11.90
CA PHE A 441 5.74 -6.90 -12.54
C PHE A 441 4.95 -8.09 -11.99
N GLN A 442 4.06 -8.65 -12.82
CA GLN A 442 3.31 -9.86 -12.49
C GLN A 442 4.12 -11.11 -12.85
N MET A 443 4.99 -11.52 -11.94
CA MET A 443 5.99 -12.56 -12.16
C MET A 443 5.38 -13.95 -12.45
N ASN A 444 4.17 -14.23 -11.95
CA ASN A 444 3.47 -15.49 -12.19
C ASN A 444 3.16 -15.78 -13.67
N LEU A 445 3.23 -14.78 -14.56
CA LEU A 445 3.02 -15.00 -16.00
C LEU A 445 4.22 -15.73 -16.64
N TYR A 446 5.45 -15.49 -16.22
CA TYR A 446 6.63 -16.07 -16.87
C TYR A 446 7.14 -17.33 -16.18
N GLN A 447 6.33 -18.38 -16.16
CA GLN A 447 6.73 -19.68 -15.56
C GLN A 447 7.71 -20.48 -16.43
N LYS A 448 7.97 -20.04 -17.67
CA LYS A 448 8.82 -20.76 -18.64
C LYS A 448 10.16 -20.08 -18.91
N SER A 449 10.37 -18.90 -18.35
CA SER A 449 11.63 -18.21 -18.41
C SER A 449 12.39 -18.41 -17.10
N ASP A 450 13.71 -18.34 -17.18
CA ASP A 450 14.59 -18.40 -16.02
C ASP A 450 15.18 -17.03 -15.68
N ALA A 451 15.22 -16.05 -16.61
CA ALA A 451 15.91 -14.75 -16.44
C ALA A 451 15.19 -13.52 -17.02
N LEU A 452 14.03 -13.69 -17.65
CA LEU A 452 13.41 -12.62 -18.45
C LEU A 452 13.06 -11.40 -17.58
N LEU A 453 12.56 -11.61 -16.36
CA LEU A 453 12.15 -10.50 -15.50
C LEU A 453 13.34 -9.75 -14.93
N GLY A 454 14.43 -10.45 -14.61
CA GLY A 454 15.70 -9.82 -14.22
C GLY A 454 16.25 -8.92 -15.32
N ASP A 455 16.30 -9.44 -16.56
CA ASP A 455 16.75 -8.69 -17.73
C ASP A 455 15.83 -7.49 -18.02
N LEU A 456 14.51 -7.65 -17.91
CA LEU A 456 13.56 -6.54 -18.08
C LEU A 456 13.72 -5.46 -17.02
N VAL A 457 13.93 -5.83 -15.75
CA VAL A 457 14.20 -4.86 -14.68
C VAL A 457 15.45 -4.05 -15.01
N LEU A 458 16.52 -4.70 -15.47
CA LEU A 458 17.77 -4.04 -15.84
C LEU A 458 17.59 -3.13 -17.05
N ASP A 459 17.01 -3.62 -18.14
CA ASP A 459 16.82 -2.88 -19.39
C ASP A 459 15.91 -1.65 -19.18
N ILE A 460 14.79 -1.80 -18.46
CA ILE A 460 13.90 -0.67 -18.16
C ILE A 460 14.62 0.37 -17.29
N ALA A 461 15.30 -0.08 -16.23
CA ALA A 461 15.96 0.84 -15.30
C ALA A 461 17.17 1.56 -15.90
N THR A 462 17.86 0.95 -16.87
CA THR A 462 19.08 1.53 -17.47
C THR A 462 18.82 2.28 -18.77
N GLU A 463 17.87 1.84 -19.59
CA GLU A 463 17.60 2.44 -20.90
C GLU A 463 16.45 3.45 -20.86
N GLN A 464 15.46 3.25 -19.99
CA GLN A 464 14.19 4.00 -20.02
C GLN A 464 13.94 4.85 -18.75
N CYS A 465 14.88 4.86 -17.80
CA CYS A 465 14.76 5.57 -16.54
C CYS A 465 15.95 6.49 -16.28
N ALA A 466 15.69 7.75 -15.91
CA ALA A 466 16.72 8.71 -15.49
C ALA A 466 16.85 8.81 -13.96
N TYR A 467 16.22 7.90 -13.23
CA TYR A 467 15.97 7.97 -11.79
C TYR A 467 16.40 6.71 -11.05
N SER A 468 16.66 6.84 -9.76
CA SER A 468 16.97 5.69 -8.90
C SER A 468 15.73 4.85 -8.63
N LEU A 469 15.94 3.57 -8.29
CA LEU A 469 14.87 2.69 -7.83
C LEU A 469 14.75 2.77 -6.30
N GLY A 470 13.62 3.28 -5.82
CA GLY A 470 13.32 3.42 -4.39
C GLY A 470 12.14 2.55 -3.96
N SER A 471 12.07 2.26 -2.66
CA SER A 471 10.91 1.58 -2.09
C SER A 471 9.69 2.50 -2.17
N LEU A 472 8.53 1.95 -2.55
CA LEU A 472 7.31 2.72 -2.74
C LEU A 472 6.92 3.52 -1.48
N MET A 473 6.98 2.89 -0.30
CA MET A 473 6.58 3.54 0.94
C MET A 473 7.58 4.61 1.37
N ASP A 474 8.86 4.43 1.08
CA ASP A 474 9.88 5.45 1.37
C ASP A 474 9.65 6.69 0.50
N ILE A 475 9.42 6.51 -0.81
CA ILE A 475 9.11 7.61 -1.74
C ILE A 475 7.81 8.31 -1.32
N LEU A 476 6.76 7.54 -1.00
CA LEU A 476 5.43 8.07 -0.66
C LEU A 476 5.41 8.86 0.65
N THR A 477 6.25 8.49 1.62
CA THR A 477 6.27 9.12 2.94
C THR A 477 7.28 10.26 3.05
N ASN A 478 8.11 10.48 2.03
CA ASN A 478 9.12 11.52 2.02
C ASN A 478 8.51 12.93 1.82
N GLN A 479 8.19 13.58 2.94
CA GLN A 479 7.55 14.91 2.98
C GLN A 479 8.42 16.04 2.40
N GLU A 480 9.71 15.80 2.14
CA GLU A 480 10.57 16.80 1.46
C GLU A 480 10.16 16.97 -0.01
N TYR A 481 9.71 15.90 -0.66
CA TYR A 481 9.48 15.88 -2.10
C TYR A 481 8.03 15.65 -2.51
N VAL A 482 7.23 15.02 -1.64
CA VAL A 482 5.82 14.71 -1.88
C VAL A 482 4.96 15.97 -1.76
N TYR A 483 3.96 16.10 -2.62
CA TYR A 483 3.04 17.23 -2.65
C TYR A 483 1.63 16.78 -3.06
N PRO A 484 0.58 17.52 -2.67
CA PRO A 484 -0.77 17.22 -3.12
C PRO A 484 -0.96 17.61 -4.58
N TYR A 485 -1.68 16.79 -5.33
CA TYR A 485 -2.03 17.10 -6.72
C TYR A 485 -3.48 16.73 -7.03
N PRO A 486 -4.25 17.64 -7.66
CA PRO A 486 -3.94 19.06 -7.86
C PRO A 486 -3.66 19.78 -6.52
N LEU A 487 -2.90 20.88 -6.55
CA LEU A 487 -2.73 21.72 -5.36
C LEU A 487 -4.10 22.26 -4.93
N PRO A 488 -4.47 22.17 -3.65
CA PRO A 488 -5.68 22.82 -3.14
C PRO A 488 -5.57 24.35 -3.25
N ASP A 489 -6.68 25.04 -3.56
CA ASP A 489 -6.72 26.49 -3.71
C ASP A 489 -6.11 27.26 -2.53
N GLU A 490 -6.31 26.79 -1.30
CA GLU A 490 -5.74 27.36 -0.08
C GLU A 490 -4.20 27.29 -0.01
N GLN A 491 -3.56 26.39 -0.77
CA GLN A 491 -2.10 26.30 -0.87
C GLN A 491 -1.52 27.16 -1.98
N ILE A 492 -2.34 27.58 -2.95
CA ILE A 492 -1.91 28.47 -4.04
C ILE A 492 -1.66 29.88 -3.49
N ILE A 493 -0.52 30.47 -3.86
CA ILE A 493 -0.11 31.79 -3.39
C ILE A 493 -1.17 32.84 -3.82
N PRO A 494 -1.73 33.63 -2.87
CA PRO A 494 -2.85 34.51 -3.16
C PRO A 494 -2.60 35.57 -4.24
N SER A 495 -1.34 35.98 -4.46
CA SER A 495 -1.01 36.99 -5.48
C SER A 495 -1.02 36.47 -6.91
N ILE A 496 -1.13 35.16 -7.12
CA ILE A 496 -1.14 34.54 -8.45
C ILE A 496 -2.36 33.65 -8.72
N ARG A 497 -3.12 33.29 -7.69
CA ARG A 497 -4.37 32.53 -7.82
C ARG A 497 -5.43 33.33 -8.59
N ASP A 498 -6.04 32.71 -9.59
CA ASP A 498 -7.18 33.27 -10.35
C ASP A 498 -6.91 34.65 -10.99
N ILE A 499 -5.64 35.02 -11.22
CA ILE A 499 -5.31 36.36 -11.74
C ILE A 499 -5.48 36.47 -13.25
N ILE A 500 -5.62 35.34 -13.96
CA ILE A 500 -5.82 35.31 -15.40
C ILE A 500 -7.28 35.05 -15.73
N TYR A 501 -7.97 36.08 -16.19
CA TYR A 501 -9.38 36.05 -16.63
C TYR A 501 -9.70 37.22 -17.56
N PRO A 502 -10.67 37.10 -18.50
CA PRO A 502 -10.99 38.16 -19.46
C PRO A 502 -11.53 39.47 -18.84
N GLY A 503 -11.33 40.60 -19.54
CA GLY A 503 -11.92 41.89 -19.20
C GLY A 503 -11.07 42.78 -18.29
N GLN A 504 -9.77 42.49 -18.17
CA GLN A 504 -8.84 43.23 -17.31
C GLN A 504 -8.19 44.44 -17.99
N LEU A 505 -8.18 44.52 -19.33
CA LEU A 505 -7.55 45.65 -20.03
C LEU A 505 -8.45 46.90 -19.91
N ARG A 506 -8.01 47.89 -19.11
CA ARG A 506 -8.78 49.13 -18.83
C ARG A 506 -8.39 50.33 -19.71
N SER A 507 -7.30 50.22 -20.46
CA SER A 507 -6.75 51.29 -21.31
C SER A 507 -6.62 50.84 -22.76
N ASP A 508 -6.32 51.78 -23.66
CA ASP A 508 -5.93 51.42 -25.03
C ASP A 508 -4.70 50.49 -25.03
N LEU A 509 -4.73 49.48 -25.89
CA LEU A 509 -3.69 48.46 -26.02
C LEU A 509 -2.29 49.06 -26.10
N MET A 510 -2.10 50.12 -26.89
CA MET A 510 -0.78 50.71 -27.15
C MET A 510 -0.23 51.46 -25.94
N THR A 511 -1.04 51.70 -24.91
CA THR A 511 -0.58 52.23 -23.62
C THR A 511 0.20 51.18 -22.85
N VAL A 512 -0.19 49.90 -22.97
CA VAL A 512 0.45 48.78 -22.27
C VAL A 512 1.51 48.12 -23.16
N ALA A 513 1.16 47.82 -24.41
CA ALA A 513 2.01 47.02 -25.29
C ALA A 513 3.36 47.67 -25.62
N LYS A 514 3.51 49.00 -25.57
CA LYS A 514 4.80 49.65 -25.83
C LYS A 514 5.89 49.24 -24.83
N ASP A 515 5.50 49.05 -23.58
CA ASP A 515 6.42 48.75 -22.49
C ASP A 515 6.42 47.25 -22.16
N HIS A 516 5.31 46.55 -22.44
CA HIS A 516 5.09 45.16 -22.03
C HIS A 516 5.12 44.12 -23.15
N TYR A 517 5.21 44.53 -24.43
CA TYR A 517 5.45 43.61 -25.54
C TYR A 517 6.92 43.62 -25.95
N ILE A 518 7.60 42.48 -25.79
CA ILE A 518 8.96 42.24 -26.25
C ILE A 518 8.87 41.36 -27.50
N GLY A 519 8.79 41.99 -28.67
CA GLY A 519 8.55 41.32 -29.95
C GLY A 519 9.76 40.60 -30.52
N ASN A 520 9.75 40.34 -31.83
CA ASN A 520 10.83 39.65 -32.53
C ASN A 520 11.19 40.40 -33.83
N PRO A 521 12.49 40.51 -34.20
CA PRO A 521 12.92 41.28 -35.36
C PRO A 521 12.27 40.86 -36.69
N TYR A 522 11.82 39.60 -36.78
CA TYR A 522 11.14 39.07 -37.95
C TYR A 522 9.74 39.67 -38.18
N TYR A 523 9.03 40.00 -37.09
CA TYR A 523 7.68 40.55 -37.09
C TYR A 523 7.72 42.06 -36.91
N ASN A 524 7.92 42.78 -38.02
CA ASN A 524 8.22 44.21 -37.99
C ASN A 524 7.45 45.06 -39.02
N ILE A 525 6.51 44.44 -39.74
CA ILE A 525 5.69 45.07 -40.80
C ILE A 525 4.23 44.62 -40.70
N GLN A 526 3.32 45.40 -41.28
CA GLN A 526 1.87 45.18 -41.15
C GLN A 526 1.40 43.83 -41.70
N SER A 527 2.01 43.33 -42.78
CA SER A 527 1.65 42.02 -43.33
C SER A 527 1.96 40.86 -42.38
N LYS A 528 2.88 41.04 -41.42
CA LYS A 528 3.24 40.05 -40.41
C LYS A 528 2.62 40.33 -39.04
N MET A 529 2.03 41.52 -38.85
CA MET A 529 1.41 41.97 -37.60
C MET A 529 0.04 42.58 -37.91
N PRO A 530 -0.92 41.78 -38.39
CA PRO A 530 -2.23 42.27 -38.82
C PRO A 530 -2.97 43.02 -37.72
N GLY A 531 -3.70 44.05 -38.12
CA GLY A 531 -4.46 44.93 -37.23
C GLY A 531 -3.66 46.09 -36.63
N PHE A 532 -2.32 46.05 -36.68
CA PHE A 532 -1.51 47.21 -36.30
C PHE A 532 -1.28 48.16 -37.48
N THR A 533 -1.26 49.46 -37.20
CA THR A 533 -0.77 50.49 -38.12
C THR A 533 0.75 50.52 -38.14
N ALA A 534 1.36 50.99 -39.23
CA ALA A 534 2.81 51.17 -39.30
C ALA A 534 3.39 52.03 -38.16
N LYS A 535 2.64 53.05 -37.71
CA LYS A 535 3.03 53.90 -36.58
C LYS A 535 3.02 53.14 -35.24
N GLU A 536 2.02 52.30 -35.01
CA GLU A 536 1.96 51.46 -33.81
C GLU A 536 3.09 50.43 -33.81
N ILE A 537 3.30 49.73 -34.93
CA ILE A 537 4.42 48.79 -35.09
C ILE A 537 5.75 49.50 -34.81
N HIS A 538 5.95 50.72 -35.33
CA HIS A 538 7.17 51.49 -35.07
C HIS A 538 7.40 51.73 -33.57
N ALA A 539 6.34 51.99 -32.80
CA ALA A 539 6.41 52.25 -31.37
C ALA A 539 6.64 51.01 -30.49
N LEU A 540 6.36 49.79 -30.99
CA LEU A 540 6.58 48.55 -30.24
C LEU A 540 8.07 48.15 -30.18
N ASN A 541 8.48 47.48 -29.11
CA ASN A 541 9.77 46.80 -29.06
C ASN A 541 9.75 45.60 -30.03
N LYS A 542 10.54 45.70 -31.10
CA LYS A 542 10.71 44.65 -32.12
C LYS A 542 12.08 44.00 -32.06
N SER A 543 12.94 44.42 -31.13
CA SER A 543 14.30 43.89 -31.02
C SER A 543 14.33 42.48 -30.46
N GLY A 544 13.33 42.13 -29.65
CA GLY A 544 13.28 40.91 -28.85
C GLY A 544 14.36 40.80 -27.79
N THR A 545 15.13 41.88 -27.57
CA THR A 545 16.14 41.97 -26.52
C THR A 545 15.62 42.76 -25.33
N ILE A 546 16.16 42.44 -24.16
CA ILE A 546 15.86 43.08 -22.87
C ILE A 546 17.15 43.72 -22.34
N PRO A 547 17.40 45.00 -22.65
CA PRO A 547 18.60 45.70 -22.21
C PRO A 547 18.74 45.66 -20.69
N ASN A 548 19.95 45.43 -20.21
CA ASN A 548 20.27 45.41 -18.78
C ASN A 548 21.74 45.78 -18.55
N ASP A 549 22.09 46.24 -17.35
CA ASP A 549 23.46 46.68 -17.04
C ASP A 549 24.39 45.53 -16.60
N GLN A 550 23.86 44.31 -16.51
CA GLN A 550 24.53 43.15 -15.93
C GLN A 550 24.99 42.11 -16.97
N ASN A 551 24.80 42.40 -18.26
CA ASN A 551 25.06 41.48 -19.38
C ASN A 551 24.30 40.15 -19.24
N TYR A 552 23.03 40.22 -18.87
CA TYR A 552 22.16 39.05 -18.86
C TYR A 552 21.78 38.63 -20.26
N ILE A 553 21.69 37.31 -20.42
CA ILE A 553 21.05 36.63 -21.53
C ILE A 553 19.96 35.73 -20.96
N PHE A 554 18.94 35.46 -21.76
CA PHE A 554 17.76 34.73 -21.33
C PHE A 554 17.62 33.48 -22.18
N LEU A 555 17.91 32.33 -21.56
CA LEU A 555 17.61 31.02 -22.14
C LEU A 555 16.14 30.72 -21.86
N THR A 556 15.39 30.41 -22.91
CA THR A 556 13.97 30.12 -22.76
C THR A 556 13.55 28.92 -23.58
N PHE A 557 12.65 28.12 -23.02
CA PHE A 557 12.25 26.82 -23.56
C PHE A 557 10.73 26.73 -23.67
N ASP A 558 10.25 26.39 -24.85
CA ASP A 558 8.82 26.34 -25.17
C ASP A 558 8.30 24.90 -25.22
N ASP A 559 6.97 24.80 -25.20
CA ASP A 559 6.17 23.58 -25.32
C ASP A 559 6.22 22.67 -24.09
N TRP A 560 6.36 21.37 -24.36
CA TRP A 560 6.37 20.27 -23.41
C TRP A 560 7.16 19.10 -24.02
N GLY A 561 7.68 18.23 -23.17
CA GLY A 561 8.48 17.07 -23.54
C GLY A 561 8.43 16.00 -22.46
N THR A 562 9.34 15.05 -22.53
CA THR A 562 9.43 13.95 -21.56
C THR A 562 10.70 14.06 -20.71
N ASP A 563 10.79 13.24 -19.67
CA ASP A 563 11.99 13.12 -18.84
C ASP A 563 13.25 12.81 -19.67
N SER A 564 13.10 12.18 -20.84
CA SER A 564 14.20 11.87 -21.77
C SER A 564 15.03 13.09 -22.20
N ASN A 565 14.40 14.26 -22.29
CA ASN A 565 15.02 15.49 -22.77
C ASN A 565 15.05 16.57 -21.68
N ILE A 566 13.93 16.78 -20.98
CA ILE A 566 13.82 17.84 -19.97
C ILE A 566 14.81 17.60 -18.82
N THR A 567 14.96 16.35 -18.35
CA THR A 567 15.87 16.06 -17.24
C THR A 567 17.33 16.33 -17.61
N LYS A 568 17.75 16.05 -18.85
CA LYS A 568 19.09 16.41 -19.36
C LYS A 568 19.30 17.92 -19.37
N LEU A 569 18.27 18.65 -19.81
CA LEU A 569 18.31 20.11 -19.84
C LEU A 569 18.44 20.70 -18.42
N LEU A 570 17.68 20.20 -17.45
CA LEU A 570 17.78 20.60 -16.04
C LEU A 570 19.16 20.29 -15.47
N ASP A 571 19.71 19.11 -15.75
CA ASP A 571 21.06 18.71 -15.29
C ASP A 571 22.14 19.67 -15.85
N VAL A 572 22.02 20.09 -17.12
CA VAL A 572 22.91 21.09 -17.74
C VAL A 572 22.76 22.47 -17.09
N LEU A 573 21.52 22.97 -16.92
CA LEU A 573 21.30 24.28 -16.30
C LEU A 573 21.85 24.31 -14.87
N LYS A 574 21.63 23.23 -14.11
CA LYS A 574 22.16 23.05 -12.76
C LYS A 574 23.69 23.01 -12.72
N LYS A 575 24.33 22.26 -13.64
CA LYS A 575 25.81 22.20 -13.79
C LYS A 575 26.41 23.61 -13.92
N HIS A 576 25.77 24.47 -14.70
CA HIS A 576 26.23 25.84 -14.98
C HIS A 576 25.70 26.89 -14.00
N ARG A 577 24.90 26.51 -12.99
CA ARG A 577 24.20 27.45 -12.08
C ARG A 577 23.42 28.52 -12.86
N ALA A 578 22.85 28.12 -13.99
CA ALA A 578 22.05 28.95 -14.87
C ALA A 578 20.58 28.79 -14.51
N THR A 579 19.83 29.90 -14.53
CA THR A 579 18.38 29.87 -14.50
C THR A 579 17.82 30.25 -15.85
N ALA A 580 16.65 29.70 -16.18
CA ALA A 580 15.98 29.87 -17.46
C ALA A 580 14.48 30.15 -17.25
N THR A 581 13.77 30.40 -18.35
CA THR A 581 12.30 30.50 -18.34
C THR A 581 11.69 29.45 -19.23
N PHE A 582 10.75 28.69 -18.69
CA PHE A 582 10.02 27.65 -19.39
C PHE A 582 8.61 28.17 -19.67
N PHE A 583 8.26 28.31 -20.95
CA PHE A 583 6.92 28.67 -21.39
C PHE A 583 6.16 27.38 -21.69
N ILE A 584 5.25 27.03 -20.80
CA ILE A 584 4.67 25.69 -20.75
C ILE A 584 3.39 25.64 -21.58
N ARG A 585 3.34 24.67 -22.49
CA ARG A 585 2.10 24.23 -23.12
C ARG A 585 1.42 23.19 -22.23
N THR A 586 0.21 23.47 -21.75
CA THR A 586 -0.36 22.73 -20.60
C THR A 586 -1.10 21.45 -20.93
N ASN A 587 -1.51 21.22 -22.18
CA ASN A 587 -2.40 20.13 -22.56
C ASN A 587 -1.87 18.69 -22.35
N ASN A 588 -0.59 18.54 -21.97
CA ASN A 588 0.04 17.25 -21.67
C ASN A 588 0.72 17.22 -20.30
N VAL A 589 0.68 18.31 -19.54
CA VAL A 589 1.40 18.42 -18.26
C VAL A 589 0.76 17.53 -17.19
N HIS A 590 -0.55 17.32 -17.23
CA HIS A 590 -1.26 16.45 -16.27
C HIS A 590 -0.81 14.99 -16.34
N TYR A 591 -0.20 14.56 -17.45
CA TYR A 591 0.43 13.24 -17.54
C TYR A 591 1.75 13.15 -16.78
N ASN A 592 2.42 14.27 -16.48
CA ASN A 592 3.66 14.33 -15.72
C ASN A 592 3.82 15.65 -14.94
N PRO A 593 2.95 15.91 -13.95
CA PRO A 593 3.01 17.14 -13.16
C PRO A 593 4.28 17.21 -12.30
N ASN A 594 4.83 16.05 -11.93
CA ASN A 594 6.08 15.92 -11.19
C ASN A 594 7.25 16.59 -11.93
N LEU A 595 7.31 16.47 -13.26
CA LEU A 595 8.35 17.09 -14.08
C LEU A 595 8.22 18.62 -14.13
N LEU A 596 7.00 19.16 -14.29
CA LEU A 596 6.80 20.62 -14.26
C LEU A 596 7.19 21.18 -12.89
N ARG A 597 6.78 20.51 -11.82
CA ARG A 597 7.12 20.92 -10.46
C ARG A 597 8.63 20.86 -10.21
N ALA A 598 9.32 19.85 -10.75
CA ALA A 598 10.78 19.77 -10.69
C ALA A 598 11.46 20.94 -11.42
N ILE A 599 10.97 21.35 -12.60
CA ILE A 599 11.48 22.54 -13.31
C ILE A 599 11.40 23.79 -12.41
N ALA A 600 10.26 24.00 -11.73
CA ALA A 600 10.08 25.14 -10.84
C ALA A 600 10.99 25.08 -9.60
N LEU A 601 11.07 23.91 -8.94
CA LEU A 601 11.90 23.71 -7.74
C LEU A 601 13.41 23.79 -8.01
N ASP A 602 13.86 23.51 -9.24
CA ASP A 602 15.24 23.75 -9.68
C ASP A 602 15.56 25.24 -9.90
N GLY A 603 14.62 26.14 -9.58
CA GLY A 603 14.84 27.59 -9.57
C GLY A 603 14.55 28.27 -10.90
N HIS A 604 13.76 27.65 -11.77
CA HIS A 604 13.42 28.21 -13.07
C HIS A 604 12.08 28.95 -13.06
N THR A 605 11.98 29.97 -13.91
CA THR A 605 10.74 30.74 -14.08
C THR A 605 9.76 29.98 -14.97
N ILE A 606 8.49 29.93 -14.59
CA ILE A 606 7.41 29.32 -15.37
C ILE A 606 6.51 30.43 -15.94
N GLY A 607 6.30 30.38 -17.26
CA GLY A 607 5.34 31.23 -17.98
C GLY A 607 4.35 30.39 -18.80
N SER A 608 3.29 31.01 -19.28
CA SER A 608 2.27 30.32 -20.08
C SER A 608 2.62 30.33 -21.58
N HIS A 609 2.40 29.19 -22.24
CA HIS A 609 2.45 29.03 -23.68
C HIS A 609 1.14 28.48 -24.24
N THR A 610 0.00 28.87 -23.67
CA THR A 610 -1.36 28.35 -23.99
C THR A 610 -1.55 26.88 -23.62
N ASP A 611 -2.78 26.39 -23.71
CA ASP A 611 -3.09 24.96 -23.54
C ASP A 611 -3.01 24.23 -24.87
N MET A 612 -3.82 24.66 -25.85
CA MET A 612 -3.95 24.01 -27.16
C MET A 612 -2.97 24.53 -28.21
N HIS A 613 -1.94 25.29 -27.81
CA HIS A 613 -0.97 25.91 -28.71
C HIS A 613 -1.65 26.85 -29.74
N LEU A 614 -2.65 27.61 -29.29
CA LEU A 614 -3.43 28.52 -30.15
C LEU A 614 -2.61 29.76 -30.54
N PRO A 615 -2.43 30.06 -31.84
CA PRO A 615 -1.64 31.21 -32.27
C PRO A 615 -2.39 32.53 -32.05
N LEU A 616 -1.64 33.63 -32.01
CA LEU A 616 -2.21 34.99 -31.87
C LEU A 616 -2.57 35.64 -33.22
N SER A 617 -2.38 34.93 -34.33
CA SER A 617 -2.75 35.35 -35.68
C SER A 617 -2.94 34.14 -36.60
N ASN A 618 -3.72 34.29 -37.67
CA ASN A 618 -3.87 33.26 -38.69
C ASN A 618 -2.74 33.37 -39.73
N VAL A 619 -1.82 32.41 -39.78
CA VAL A 619 -0.73 32.39 -40.79
C VAL A 619 -1.21 31.61 -42.01
N MET A 620 -1.21 32.23 -43.19
CA MET A 620 -1.79 31.62 -44.40
C MET A 620 -0.78 30.89 -45.31
N GLU A 621 0.47 31.36 -45.40
CA GLU A 621 1.51 30.73 -46.24
C GLU A 621 2.91 30.86 -45.61
N TYR A 622 3.59 29.73 -45.40
CA TYR A 622 4.94 29.66 -44.82
C TYR A 622 6.00 30.35 -45.69
N GLU A 623 5.81 30.46 -47.00
CA GLU A 623 6.81 31.03 -47.92
C GLU A 623 6.71 32.56 -48.08
N ASN A 624 5.55 33.19 -47.82
CA ASN A 624 5.34 34.63 -48.05
C ASN A 624 4.84 35.44 -46.83
N SER A 625 4.67 34.81 -45.65
CA SER A 625 4.52 35.49 -44.34
C SER A 625 3.45 36.59 -44.28
N VAL A 626 2.29 36.37 -44.89
CA VAL A 626 1.10 37.19 -44.64
C VAL A 626 0.31 36.53 -43.52
N ALA A 627 0.08 37.29 -42.45
CA ALA A 627 -0.78 36.90 -41.34
C ALA A 627 -2.08 37.71 -41.39
N GLU A 628 -3.18 37.05 -41.02
CA GLU A 628 -4.50 37.65 -40.88
C GLU A 628 -4.88 37.77 -39.39
N PRO A 629 -5.71 38.77 -39.02
CA PRO A 629 -6.18 38.89 -37.64
C PRO A 629 -7.06 37.71 -37.26
N LEU A 630 -7.15 37.42 -35.97
CA LEU A 630 -8.07 36.42 -35.45
C LEU A 630 -9.52 36.90 -35.59
N THR A 631 -10.47 35.98 -35.82
CA THR A 631 -11.91 36.28 -35.73
C THR A 631 -12.34 36.43 -34.26
N THR A 632 -13.54 36.98 -34.04
CA THR A 632 -14.12 37.12 -32.70
C THR A 632 -14.24 35.78 -31.96
N GLU A 633 -14.60 34.72 -32.69
CA GLU A 633 -14.71 33.36 -32.15
C GLU A 633 -13.34 32.82 -31.75
N GLN A 634 -12.32 33.03 -32.58
CA GLN A 634 -10.94 32.63 -32.29
C GLN A 634 -10.36 33.41 -31.10
N VAL A 635 -10.63 34.71 -30.99
CA VAL A 635 -10.24 35.52 -29.81
C VAL A 635 -10.92 34.97 -28.55
N SER A 636 -12.21 34.63 -28.64
CA SER A 636 -12.94 34.06 -27.51
C SER A 636 -12.40 32.68 -27.11
N ALA A 637 -12.00 31.86 -28.08
CA ALA A 637 -11.35 30.57 -27.84
C ALA A 637 -9.97 30.75 -27.18
N LEU A 638 -9.13 31.66 -27.71
CA LEU A 638 -7.83 32.01 -27.13
C LEU A 638 -7.97 32.46 -25.68
N LYS A 639 -8.92 33.34 -25.36
CA LYS A 639 -9.14 33.79 -23.98
C LYS A 639 -9.50 32.66 -23.02
N ARG A 640 -10.33 31.69 -23.44
CA ARG A 640 -10.63 30.51 -22.61
C ARG A 640 -9.42 29.62 -22.42
N ASP A 641 -8.66 29.40 -23.50
CA ASP A 641 -7.46 28.59 -23.49
C ASP A 641 -6.37 29.18 -22.57
N LEU A 642 -6.19 30.51 -22.59
CA LEU A 642 -5.30 31.22 -21.67
C LEU A 642 -5.65 31.00 -20.19
N VAL A 643 -6.96 30.97 -19.87
CA VAL A 643 -7.44 30.70 -18.49
C VAL A 643 -7.15 29.25 -18.10
N VAL A 644 -7.46 28.28 -18.98
CA VAL A 644 -7.16 26.84 -18.73
C VAL A 644 -5.66 26.62 -18.54
N SER A 645 -4.84 27.29 -19.34
CA SER A 645 -3.38 27.21 -19.21
C SER A 645 -2.91 27.73 -17.86
N TRP A 646 -3.40 28.91 -17.43
CA TRP A 646 -3.02 29.46 -16.14
C TRP A 646 -3.47 28.58 -14.97
N ASP A 647 -4.75 28.16 -14.98
CA ASP A 647 -5.36 27.26 -14.00
C ASP A 647 -4.53 25.97 -13.82
N THR A 648 -4.14 25.33 -14.93
CA THR A 648 -3.30 24.13 -14.89
C THR A 648 -1.93 24.39 -14.24
N LEU A 649 -1.31 25.54 -14.53
CA LEU A 649 -0.01 25.89 -13.97
C LEU A 649 -0.09 26.18 -12.47
N GLU A 650 -1.06 26.95 -12.02
CA GLU A 650 -1.18 27.30 -10.59
C GLU A 650 -1.51 26.08 -9.73
N HIS A 651 -2.27 25.10 -10.25
CA HIS A 651 -2.54 23.84 -9.56
C HIS A 651 -1.34 22.88 -9.49
N ILE A 652 -0.21 23.20 -10.13
CA ILE A 652 1.01 22.36 -10.10
C ILE A 652 2.16 23.07 -9.40
N VAL A 653 2.32 24.38 -9.62
CA VAL A 653 3.47 25.17 -9.13
C VAL A 653 3.07 26.45 -8.40
N GLY A 654 1.79 26.67 -8.12
CA GLY A 654 1.27 27.90 -7.53
C GLY A 654 1.70 28.15 -6.08
N ASP A 655 2.30 27.19 -5.41
CA ASP A 655 2.87 27.29 -4.07
C ASP A 655 4.41 27.46 -4.06
N VAL A 656 5.06 27.37 -5.24
CA VAL A 656 6.52 27.35 -5.33
C VAL A 656 7.10 28.76 -5.31
N LEU A 657 8.01 29.00 -4.36
CA LEU A 657 8.79 30.23 -4.23
C LEU A 657 10.28 30.00 -4.57
N ILE A 658 10.85 30.89 -5.37
CA ILE A 658 12.28 30.98 -5.70
C ILE A 658 12.79 32.33 -5.17
N ASP A 659 13.70 32.29 -4.19
CA ASP A 659 14.25 33.49 -3.53
C ASP A 659 13.17 34.50 -3.08
N GLY A 660 12.04 33.99 -2.56
CA GLY A 660 10.92 34.78 -2.07
C GLY A 660 9.95 35.29 -3.15
N ARG A 661 10.11 34.86 -4.41
CA ARG A 661 9.23 35.20 -5.55
C ARG A 661 8.52 33.98 -6.08
N THR A 662 7.34 34.14 -6.66
CA THR A 662 6.63 33.01 -7.27
C THR A 662 7.41 32.45 -8.48
N ALA A 663 7.49 31.13 -8.59
CA ALA A 663 8.07 30.50 -9.78
C ALA A 663 7.18 30.71 -11.01
N LEU A 664 5.86 30.61 -10.82
CA LEU A 664 4.86 30.98 -11.82
C LEU A 664 4.68 32.50 -11.87
N VAL A 665 4.83 33.06 -13.06
CA VAL A 665 4.72 34.50 -13.31
C VAL A 665 3.83 34.74 -14.53
N PRO A 666 3.09 35.87 -14.59
CA PRO A 666 2.19 36.23 -15.68
C PRO A 666 2.95 36.68 -16.95
N LEU A 667 3.98 35.93 -17.33
CA LEU A 667 4.68 36.04 -18.59
C LEU A 667 4.02 35.09 -19.61
N PHE A 668 3.78 35.59 -20.81
CA PHE A 668 3.19 34.83 -21.90
C PHE A 668 4.12 34.81 -23.11
N ARG A 669 4.21 33.65 -23.77
CA ARG A 669 4.83 33.53 -25.09
C ARG A 669 3.81 33.16 -26.15
N PRO A 670 3.72 33.90 -27.27
CA PRO A 670 2.84 33.53 -28.38
C PRO A 670 3.27 32.23 -29.06
N PRO A 671 2.39 31.21 -29.18
CA PRO A 671 2.63 30.06 -30.04
C PRO A 671 3.00 30.49 -31.45
N THR A 672 3.99 29.82 -32.06
CA THR A 672 4.56 30.13 -33.39
C THR A 672 5.20 31.52 -33.52
N LEU A 673 5.25 32.32 -32.44
CA LEU A 673 5.65 33.73 -32.39
C LEU A 673 4.80 34.69 -33.24
N ALA A 674 3.82 34.18 -34.01
CA ALA A 674 2.97 34.98 -34.86
C ALA A 674 1.93 35.75 -34.04
N VAL A 675 1.77 37.05 -34.32
CA VAL A 675 0.94 37.96 -33.51
C VAL A 675 0.05 38.86 -34.37
N SER A 676 -1.14 39.16 -33.86
CA SER A 676 -2.05 40.20 -34.38
C SER A 676 -2.40 41.19 -33.28
N LYS A 677 -2.93 42.37 -33.65
CA LYS A 677 -3.36 43.38 -32.67
C LYS A 677 -4.39 42.82 -31.69
N VAL A 678 -5.42 42.16 -32.20
CA VAL A 678 -6.48 41.55 -31.39
C VAL A 678 -6.00 40.34 -30.57
N GLY A 679 -4.99 39.61 -31.05
CA GLY A 679 -4.38 38.51 -30.30
C GLY A 679 -3.57 39.00 -29.10
N ILE A 680 -2.71 40.02 -29.29
CA ILE A 680 -1.98 40.66 -28.18
C ILE A 680 -2.94 41.32 -27.19
N GLU A 681 -3.99 41.98 -27.71
CA GLU A 681 -5.05 42.56 -26.87
C GLU A 681 -5.74 41.51 -26.02
N ALA A 682 -6.04 40.33 -26.56
CA ALA A 682 -6.66 39.24 -25.81
C ALA A 682 -5.79 38.77 -24.63
N VAL A 683 -4.48 38.69 -24.82
CA VAL A 683 -3.53 38.28 -23.77
C VAL A 683 -3.47 39.31 -22.63
N PHE A 684 -3.32 40.60 -22.94
CA PHE A 684 -3.34 41.65 -21.92
C PHE A 684 -4.71 41.81 -21.26
N ASP A 685 -5.80 41.62 -22.01
CA ASP A 685 -7.16 41.61 -21.46
C ASP A 685 -7.42 40.44 -20.51
N CYS A 686 -6.67 39.35 -20.65
CA CYS A 686 -6.69 38.25 -19.71
C CYS A 686 -5.83 38.48 -18.46
N GLY A 687 -5.00 39.53 -18.40
CA GLY A 687 -4.21 39.88 -17.20
C GLY A 687 -2.73 39.49 -17.24
N PHE A 688 -2.20 38.97 -18.36
CA PHE A 688 -0.76 38.73 -18.48
C PHE A 688 0.03 40.06 -18.46
N THR A 689 1.16 40.07 -17.76
CA THR A 689 1.98 41.28 -17.59
C THR A 689 2.91 41.53 -18.76
N TYR A 690 3.45 40.49 -19.41
CA TYR A 690 4.32 40.63 -20.57
C TYR A 690 3.99 39.60 -21.66
N VAL A 691 4.16 40.02 -22.91
CA VAL A 691 4.15 39.13 -24.09
C VAL A 691 5.54 39.12 -24.70
N ILE A 692 6.21 37.96 -24.74
CA ILE A 692 7.64 37.85 -25.04
C ILE A 692 7.88 36.87 -26.20
N SER A 693 8.24 37.40 -27.38
CA SER A 693 8.57 36.62 -28.59
C SER A 693 10.08 36.36 -28.76
N GLY A 694 10.93 37.09 -28.03
CA GLY A 694 12.38 36.91 -28.01
C GLY A 694 13.13 37.36 -29.26
N SER A 695 14.47 37.45 -29.15
CA SER A 695 15.34 38.03 -30.18
C SER A 695 15.73 37.05 -31.29
N LEU A 696 15.71 35.75 -31.00
CA LEU A 696 16.08 34.69 -31.93
C LEU A 696 15.28 33.42 -31.62
N THR A 697 14.67 32.84 -32.64
CA THR A 697 14.25 31.42 -32.62
C THR A 697 15.36 30.58 -33.22
N THR A 698 15.77 29.54 -32.50
CA THR A 698 16.91 28.70 -32.89
C THR A 698 16.55 27.61 -33.89
N GLN A 699 15.26 27.29 -34.03
CA GLN A 699 14.77 26.14 -34.81
C GLN A 699 15.44 24.83 -34.41
N ASP A 700 15.71 24.65 -33.11
CA ASP A 700 16.36 23.49 -32.52
C ASP A 700 15.65 22.16 -32.79
N TYR A 701 14.32 22.17 -32.94
CA TYR A 701 13.55 21.00 -33.40
C TYR A 701 13.93 20.50 -34.81
N SER A 702 14.63 21.32 -35.61
CA SER A 702 15.16 20.96 -36.94
C SER A 702 16.70 20.88 -36.95
N ALA A 703 17.36 21.01 -35.80
CA ALA A 703 18.82 20.99 -35.75
C ALA A 703 19.37 19.60 -36.13
N THR A 704 20.46 19.61 -36.90
CA THR A 704 21.14 18.37 -37.33
C THR A 704 22.24 17.93 -36.36
N SER A 705 22.72 18.83 -35.50
CA SER A 705 23.73 18.55 -34.46
C SER A 705 23.70 19.61 -33.36
N ALA A 706 24.20 19.27 -32.18
CA ALA A 706 24.40 20.21 -31.07
C ALA A 706 25.38 21.33 -31.42
N GLU A 707 26.44 21.03 -32.17
CA GLU A 707 27.44 22.02 -32.59
C GLU A 707 26.81 23.12 -33.47
N ALA A 708 25.95 22.77 -34.43
CA ALA A 708 25.29 23.76 -35.28
C ALA A 708 24.38 24.71 -34.46
N LEU A 709 23.68 24.16 -33.47
CA LEU A 709 22.82 24.93 -32.57
C LEU A 709 23.65 25.82 -31.63
N TYR A 710 24.74 25.29 -31.06
CA TYR A 710 25.69 26.04 -30.25
C TYR A 710 26.29 27.24 -31.02
N GLN A 711 26.73 27.04 -32.27
CA GLN A 711 27.25 28.13 -33.11
C GLN A 711 26.19 29.20 -33.38
N THR A 712 24.93 28.78 -33.55
CA THR A 712 23.79 29.69 -33.71
C THR A 712 23.59 30.56 -32.47
N LEU A 713 23.65 29.97 -31.26
CA LEU A 713 23.57 30.70 -30.00
C LEU A 713 24.74 31.68 -29.84
N LEU A 714 25.97 31.23 -30.08
CA LEU A 714 27.18 32.03 -29.92
C LEU A 714 27.21 33.24 -30.88
N HIS A 715 26.87 33.03 -32.15
CA HIS A 715 26.85 34.09 -33.16
C HIS A 715 25.86 35.21 -32.83
N ASN A 716 24.76 34.86 -32.16
CA ASN A 716 23.69 35.80 -31.83
C ASN A 716 23.74 36.29 -30.37
N THR A 717 24.81 35.98 -29.64
CA THR A 717 24.98 36.42 -28.26
C THR A 717 25.22 37.92 -28.19
N LYS A 718 24.37 38.61 -27.43
CA LYS A 718 24.49 40.03 -27.11
C LYS A 718 23.75 40.33 -25.81
N ASN A 719 24.00 41.50 -25.23
CA ASN A 719 23.32 41.92 -24.01
C ASN A 719 21.80 41.94 -24.21
N GLY A 720 21.08 41.28 -23.30
CA GLY A 720 19.64 41.17 -23.34
C GLY A 720 19.09 40.19 -24.37
N ALA A 721 19.92 39.37 -25.01
CA ALA A 721 19.44 38.36 -25.96
C ALA A 721 18.47 37.40 -25.26
N VAL A 722 17.31 37.17 -25.87
CA VAL A 722 16.32 36.18 -25.46
C VAL A 722 16.30 35.10 -26.55
N PHE A 723 16.76 33.90 -26.18
CA PHE A 723 16.84 32.75 -27.07
C PHE A 723 15.63 31.86 -26.91
N VAL A 724 14.89 31.63 -28.00
CA VAL A 724 13.75 30.72 -28.06
C VAL A 724 14.22 29.36 -28.56
N MET A 725 14.10 28.37 -27.67
CA MET A 725 14.41 26.96 -27.86
C MET A 725 13.19 26.16 -27.37
N HIS A 726 13.22 24.84 -27.51
CA HIS A 726 12.12 23.95 -27.12
C HIS A 726 12.65 22.83 -26.23
N MET A 727 11.73 22.29 -25.42
CA MET A 727 12.03 21.18 -24.50
C MET A 727 11.45 19.83 -24.98
N SER A 728 10.81 19.82 -26.14
CA SER A 728 10.22 18.64 -26.77
C SER A 728 11.27 17.59 -27.16
N ASP A 729 10.86 16.33 -27.24
CA ASP A 729 11.76 15.20 -27.54
C ASP A 729 12.35 15.27 -28.96
N THR A 730 11.70 16.00 -29.88
CA THR A 730 12.25 16.29 -31.21
C THR A 730 13.43 17.25 -31.17
N SER A 731 13.54 18.07 -30.12
CA SER A 731 14.61 19.05 -29.88
C SER A 731 15.80 18.41 -29.13
N ARG A 732 16.18 17.21 -29.55
CA ARG A 732 17.14 16.32 -28.84
C ARG A 732 18.55 16.88 -28.65
N PHE A 733 18.95 17.90 -29.41
CA PHE A 733 20.28 18.50 -29.35
C PHE A 733 20.35 19.73 -28.44
N THR A 734 19.21 20.20 -27.91
CA THR A 734 19.12 21.47 -27.18
C THR A 734 19.93 21.44 -25.89
N ALA A 735 19.80 20.39 -25.08
CA ALA A 735 20.55 20.28 -23.82
C ALA A 735 22.08 20.29 -24.04
N GLU A 736 22.56 19.49 -25.00
CA GLU A 736 23.99 19.42 -25.34
C GLU A 736 24.51 20.76 -25.90
N ALA A 737 23.77 21.42 -26.78
CA ALA A 737 24.15 22.72 -27.32
C ALA A 737 24.21 23.82 -26.24
N VAL A 738 23.28 23.79 -25.29
CA VAL A 738 23.27 24.70 -24.14
C VAL A 738 24.48 24.47 -23.23
N ASP A 739 24.89 23.22 -22.99
CA ASP A 739 26.11 22.89 -22.23
C ASP A 739 27.36 23.48 -22.90
N LEU A 740 27.53 23.21 -24.21
CA LEU A 740 28.64 23.76 -24.99
C LEU A 740 28.65 25.30 -24.95
N TYR A 741 27.47 25.91 -25.10
CA TYR A 741 27.29 27.35 -25.08
C TYR A 741 27.67 27.97 -23.74
N LEU A 742 27.12 27.47 -22.63
CA LEU A 742 27.39 28.00 -21.30
C LEU A 742 28.85 27.78 -20.89
N THR A 743 29.40 26.60 -21.17
CA THR A 743 30.84 26.32 -21.01
C THR A 743 31.70 27.34 -21.77
N LYS A 744 31.32 27.67 -23.01
CA LYS A 744 32.03 28.68 -23.79
C LYS A 744 31.95 30.06 -23.15
N LEU A 745 30.75 30.50 -22.74
CA LEU A 745 30.59 31.81 -22.10
C LEU A 745 31.39 31.94 -20.81
N GLU A 746 31.43 30.89 -19.99
CA GLU A 746 32.21 30.85 -18.74
C GLU A 746 33.72 30.99 -18.98
N SER A 747 34.21 30.52 -20.14
CA SER A 747 35.62 30.60 -20.55
C SER A 747 36.07 31.97 -21.04
N LEU A 748 35.15 32.84 -21.45
CA LEU A 748 35.50 34.16 -21.99
C LEU A 748 35.93 35.12 -20.87
N SER A 749 37.10 35.74 -21.01
CA SER A 749 37.59 36.79 -20.11
C SER A 749 37.20 38.18 -20.63
N GLY A 750 36.64 39.04 -19.77
CA GLY A 750 36.32 40.44 -20.10
C GLY A 750 34.85 40.83 -19.84
N THR A 751 33.91 40.24 -20.57
CA THR A 751 32.46 40.49 -20.40
C THR A 751 31.76 39.15 -20.18
N ARG A 752 31.47 38.82 -18.92
CA ARG A 752 30.81 37.56 -18.57
C ARG A 752 29.30 37.73 -18.73
N TYR A 753 28.75 37.22 -19.83
CA TYR A 753 27.31 37.05 -19.95
C TYR A 753 26.82 36.06 -18.88
N GLN A 754 25.66 36.32 -18.28
CA GLN A 754 25.06 35.42 -17.29
C GLN A 754 23.66 35.02 -17.74
N ALA A 755 23.40 33.71 -17.76
CA ALA A 755 22.06 33.19 -18.01
C ALA A 755 21.17 33.43 -16.78
N ARG A 756 20.01 34.05 -17.01
CA ARG A 756 18.99 34.33 -15.99
C ARG A 756 17.59 34.03 -16.54
N GLY A 757 16.68 33.71 -15.64
CA GLY A 757 15.25 33.70 -15.92
C GLY A 757 14.71 35.10 -16.23
N LEU A 758 13.63 35.18 -17.00
CA LEU A 758 12.95 36.43 -17.37
C LEU A 758 12.22 37.10 -16.22
N ASN A 759 12.05 36.43 -15.07
CA ASN A 759 11.44 37.04 -13.88
C ASN A 759 12.17 38.29 -13.38
N VAL A 760 13.43 38.50 -13.76
CA VAL A 760 14.20 39.73 -13.44
C VAL A 760 13.61 41.00 -14.05
N ILE A 761 12.74 40.91 -15.06
CA ILE A 761 12.08 42.09 -15.66
C ILE A 761 10.86 42.58 -14.87
N LEU A 762 10.49 41.82 -13.83
CA LEU A 762 9.42 42.17 -12.91
C LEU A 762 9.94 43.00 -11.72
N ASP A 763 11.27 43.20 -11.64
CA ASP A 763 11.95 44.09 -10.71
C ASP A 763 12.07 45.51 -11.27
#